data_AF-A0A8H6FQH6-F1
#
_entry.id   AF-A0A8H6FQH6-F1
#
_cell.length_a   1.000
_cell.length_b   1.000
_cell.length_c   1.000
_cell.angle_alpha   90.00
_cell.angle_beta   90.00
_cell.angle_gamma   90.00
#
_symmetry.space_group_name_H-M   'P 1'
#
loop_
_entity.id
_entity.type
_entity.pdbx_description
1 polymer ?
#
loop_
_entity_poly.entity_id
_entity_poly.type
_entity_poly.pdbx_seq_one_letter_code
_entity_poly.pdbx_strand_id
1 'polypeptide(L)'
;MGLLALGTPLDWPEAKKNADHVRQWGIEQLLAIWKRAKGKERDALRWGDEIEYLVVAFEEERRKVRLSLRQADILKALAEDEALSKQGGCVPDLQTIKSTGDAIPVFHPEFGRFMLEATPGKPWGIGFKDLLDVEPNMKWRRIIAKEHMESNEYPITLTTFPRLGTRDDFIAPYYPPSGERLRSQFLPDEIANPHIRFPTLAANIRSRRGRKVEINVPIFKDENTPVPFIDPTVDYDMHKWPEDDDVRNGAAKDNHIYMDAMAFGMGSCCLQITFQAKNITEGRKLYDQLSPLGPIMLALTAATPIYKGFLADTDVRWNQISQAVDDRTPEELGEAPVKHDRWRVPKSRYASNSTYISQDPRLRKEYMDPDLVVDEDLKQQLMNGGMDALLATHFAHLFIRDPIVIFAEDLKELDLNKTDHFENLQSTNWQHLRFKPPPHDKDTGWRVEFRPMEIQITDFENAAFCIFIVLITRAILSFDLNFYIPIPLTTANMETTHARNAVLDQKFHFRNDPLPPRPMKANGASGTTTPAYQPSRPPTPTGPVEDEHSLMTIDEIINGQSGEGFPGLIPLVESYLNSVNIDVETRCELARYLDLIRKRASGQLWTGAKWIRHFVHSHQDYKADSVVSEGINYDLIKAVEDITKNEGKNGMGEEMLRSGWTFLPPILALLLGIASPASSPAPVQASNPFTNNNNNNDLGWTTNLPASMQPPLPQSPPNTTSPRSQSLTAILHHDIPVYGSRRGPGATPLFIDLTADPLQPHPPEPVPPRLQLASHQRHQSLPTDTDLGLYALTPGFFGRGNASREPFVYLGARCVCQSPPSEGRMTVFFFFFFFFFFFFFQPFNRHGVRQVDGYLATVLR
;
A
#
# COMPACT_ATOMS: atom_id res chain seq x y z
N MET A 1 -2.03 9.93 -3.99
CA MET A 1 -2.34 11.00 -2.98
C MET A 1 -3.79 11.52 -2.82
N GLY A 2 -4.07 12.27 -1.73
CA GLY A 2 -5.29 13.05 -1.42
C GLY A 2 -5.04 14.57 -1.28
N LEU A 3 -6.08 15.40 -1.02
CA LEU A 3 -5.99 16.87 -1.20
C LEU A 3 -4.90 17.57 -0.35
N LEU A 4 -3.91 18.14 -1.04
CA LEU A 4 -2.84 18.99 -0.49
C LEU A 4 -3.17 20.48 -0.67
N ALA A 5 -4.28 20.91 -0.05
CA ALA A 5 -4.64 22.33 -0.02
C ALA A 5 -3.76 23.08 0.99
N LEU A 6 -3.30 24.27 0.60
CA LEU A 6 -2.73 25.25 1.52
C LEU A 6 -3.88 25.97 2.23
N GLY A 7 -3.86 25.95 3.57
CA GLY A 7 -4.87 26.57 4.42
C GLY A 7 -4.43 26.60 5.88
N THR A 8 -5.26 27.20 6.73
CA THR A 8 -5.06 27.32 8.18
C THR A 8 -5.66 26.08 8.87
N PRO A 9 -4.87 25.09 9.33
CA PRO A 9 -5.41 23.91 9.98
C PRO A 9 -6.01 24.25 11.34
N LEU A 10 -7.07 23.52 11.72
CA LEU A 10 -7.56 23.50 13.09
C LEU A 10 -6.77 22.50 13.94
N ASP A 11 -6.51 22.86 15.20
CA ASP A 11 -6.08 21.90 16.21
C ASP A 11 -7.23 20.96 16.60
N TRP A 12 -6.97 19.90 17.36
CA TRP A 12 -8.02 18.96 17.74
C TRP A 12 -9.18 19.58 18.55
N PRO A 13 -8.93 20.42 19.58
CA PRO A 13 -9.98 21.17 20.28
C PRO A 13 -10.90 22.01 19.38
N GLU A 14 -10.41 22.57 18.27
CA GLU A 14 -11.24 23.30 17.30
C GLU A 14 -11.83 22.40 16.20
N ALA A 15 -11.11 21.38 15.76
CA ALA A 15 -11.59 20.41 14.80
C ALA A 15 -12.77 19.59 15.37
N LYS A 16 -12.71 19.15 16.63
CA LYS A 16 -13.79 18.39 17.30
C LYS A 16 -15.10 19.19 17.36
N LYS A 17 -15.04 20.52 17.53
CA LYS A 17 -16.24 21.40 17.51
C LYS A 17 -16.91 21.46 16.13
N ASN A 18 -16.15 21.22 15.05
CA ASN A 18 -16.59 21.30 13.66
C ASN A 18 -16.80 19.91 13.01
N ALA A 19 -16.54 18.83 13.74
CA ALA A 19 -16.57 17.46 13.22
C ALA A 19 -17.92 17.08 12.60
N ASP A 20 -19.02 17.35 13.31
CA ASP A 20 -20.39 17.06 12.83
C ASP A 20 -20.79 17.93 11.63
N HIS A 21 -20.29 19.18 11.59
CA HIS A 21 -20.55 20.11 10.48
C HIS A 21 -19.86 19.64 9.19
N VAL A 22 -18.57 19.28 9.28
CA VAL A 22 -17.82 18.68 8.16
C VAL A 22 -18.42 17.32 7.75
N ARG A 23 -18.91 16.51 8.70
CA ARG A 23 -19.61 15.25 8.39
C ARG A 23 -20.90 15.51 7.60
N GLN A 24 -21.73 16.47 8.02
CA GLN A 24 -22.95 16.87 7.32
C GLN A 24 -22.65 17.39 5.90
N TRP A 25 -21.70 18.31 5.77
CA TRP A 25 -21.30 18.90 4.49
C TRP A 25 -20.64 17.88 3.56
N GLY A 26 -19.87 16.93 4.10
CA GLY A 26 -19.32 15.78 3.37
C GLY A 26 -20.39 14.83 2.80
N ILE A 27 -21.51 14.63 3.50
CA ILE A 27 -22.66 13.87 2.98
C ILE A 27 -23.33 14.61 1.82
N GLU A 28 -23.52 15.93 1.90
CA GLU A 28 -24.11 16.69 0.79
C GLU A 28 -23.17 16.76 -0.44
N GLN A 29 -21.85 16.90 -0.24
CA GLN A 29 -20.87 16.75 -1.33
C GLN A 29 -20.94 15.33 -1.94
N LEU A 30 -20.95 14.27 -1.13
CA LEU A 30 -21.09 12.88 -1.60
C LEU A 30 -22.40 12.66 -2.36
N LEU A 31 -23.52 13.21 -1.90
CA LEU A 31 -24.79 13.14 -2.61
C LEU A 31 -24.78 13.96 -3.90
N ALA A 32 -24.06 15.08 -3.98
CA ALA A 32 -23.86 15.82 -5.22
C ALA A 32 -22.99 15.04 -6.22
N ILE A 33 -21.91 14.39 -5.77
CA ILE A 33 -21.11 13.46 -6.58
C ILE A 33 -22.01 12.31 -7.10
N TRP A 34 -22.76 11.65 -6.21
CA TRP A 34 -23.70 10.57 -6.55
C TRP A 34 -24.71 10.99 -7.63
N LYS A 35 -25.41 12.11 -7.42
CA LYS A 35 -26.42 12.65 -8.34
C LYS A 35 -25.82 12.93 -9.74
N ARG A 36 -24.58 13.43 -9.82
CA ARG A 36 -23.85 13.68 -11.08
C ARG A 36 -23.30 12.39 -11.73
N ALA A 37 -22.80 11.45 -10.93
CA ALA A 37 -21.89 10.40 -11.41
C ALA A 37 -22.48 8.99 -11.48
N LYS A 38 -23.64 8.70 -10.86
CA LYS A 38 -24.21 7.34 -10.83
C LYS A 38 -24.49 6.72 -12.20
N GLY A 39 -24.72 7.54 -13.22
CA GLY A 39 -24.87 7.14 -14.63
C GLY A 39 -23.62 7.32 -15.50
N LYS A 40 -22.44 7.57 -14.92
CA LYS A 40 -21.19 7.81 -15.66
C LYS A 40 -20.64 6.47 -16.17
N GLU A 41 -20.78 6.24 -17.48
CA GLU A 41 -20.15 5.13 -18.21
C GLU A 41 -18.85 5.56 -18.93
N ARG A 42 -18.01 4.58 -19.24
CA ARG A 42 -16.76 4.67 -20.00
C ARG A 42 -16.65 3.52 -21.00
N ASP A 43 -15.75 3.68 -21.96
CA ASP A 43 -15.53 2.69 -23.02
C ASP A 43 -14.54 1.59 -22.62
N ALA A 44 -13.72 1.83 -21.58
CA ALA A 44 -12.57 0.99 -21.24
C ALA A 44 -12.20 1.05 -19.74
N LEU A 45 -11.78 -0.10 -19.21
CA LEU A 45 -11.07 -0.24 -17.94
C LEU A 45 -9.65 0.35 -18.09
N ARG A 46 -9.42 1.57 -17.58
CA ARG A 46 -8.07 2.14 -17.44
C ARG A 46 -7.51 1.79 -16.07
N TRP A 47 -6.20 1.90 -15.90
CA TRP A 47 -5.56 1.67 -14.60
C TRP A 47 -4.26 2.47 -14.45
N GLY A 48 -3.68 2.51 -13.26
CA GLY A 48 -2.41 3.17 -12.98
C GLY A 48 -1.79 2.62 -11.70
N ASP A 49 -0.46 2.57 -11.66
CA ASP A 49 0.33 2.19 -10.50
C ASP A 49 0.88 3.43 -9.76
N GLU A 50 0.94 3.34 -8.45
CA GLU A 50 1.53 4.35 -7.56
C GLU A 50 2.65 3.63 -6.78
N ILE A 51 3.90 4.09 -6.92
CA ILE A 51 5.09 3.51 -6.24
C ILE A 51 5.76 4.54 -5.36
N GLU A 52 6.23 4.09 -4.20
CA GLU A 52 6.84 4.93 -3.17
C GLU A 52 8.31 4.56 -2.97
N TYR A 53 9.18 5.58 -2.89
CA TYR A 53 10.62 5.45 -2.67
C TYR A 53 11.03 6.04 -1.32
N LEU A 54 12.05 5.44 -0.69
CA LEU A 54 12.87 6.08 0.34
C LEU A 54 14.06 6.78 -0.32
N VAL A 55 14.29 8.05 0.01
CA VAL A 55 15.48 8.79 -0.38
C VAL A 55 16.55 8.58 0.70
N VAL A 56 17.62 7.87 0.36
CA VAL A 56 18.76 7.62 1.26
C VAL A 56 19.98 8.41 0.83
N ALA A 57 20.77 8.91 1.78
CA ALA A 57 22.06 9.54 1.57
C ALA A 57 23.19 8.65 2.14
N PHE A 58 24.16 8.30 1.30
CA PHE A 58 25.36 7.57 1.73
C PHE A 58 26.49 8.50 2.19
N GLU A 59 27.30 8.01 3.12
CA GLU A 59 28.54 8.62 3.59
C GLU A 59 29.62 7.52 3.63
N GLU A 60 30.23 7.27 2.47
CA GLU A 60 31.13 6.14 2.22
C GLU A 60 32.29 6.06 3.24
N GLU A 61 32.92 7.19 3.54
CA GLU A 61 34.07 7.30 4.46
C GLU A 61 33.77 6.81 5.88
N ARG A 62 32.50 6.85 6.29
CA ARG A 62 32.05 6.40 7.62
C ARG A 62 31.25 5.10 7.56
N ARG A 63 31.06 4.49 6.38
CA ARG A 63 30.15 3.36 6.15
C ARG A 63 28.77 3.59 6.78
N LYS A 64 28.22 4.78 6.53
CA LYS A 64 26.96 5.27 7.11
C LYS A 64 25.96 5.57 6.01
N VAL A 65 24.68 5.26 6.25
CA VAL A 65 23.56 5.59 5.36
C VAL A 65 22.41 6.14 6.19
N ARG A 66 21.78 7.21 5.70
CA ARG A 66 20.75 7.99 6.41
C ARG A 66 19.57 8.27 5.50
N LEU A 67 18.40 8.53 6.08
CA LEU A 67 17.26 9.08 5.34
C LEU A 67 17.51 10.57 5.02
N SER A 68 17.42 10.96 3.74
CA SER A 68 17.55 12.36 3.37
C SER A 68 16.22 13.09 3.50
N LEU A 69 16.21 14.20 4.25
CA LEU A 69 15.02 15.03 4.47
C LEU A 69 14.84 16.11 3.37
N ARG A 70 15.36 15.84 2.16
CA ARG A 70 15.37 16.73 0.99
C ARG A 70 14.22 16.53 0.00
N GLN A 71 13.19 15.74 0.31
CA GLN A 71 12.01 15.54 -0.56
C GLN A 71 11.49 16.85 -1.18
N ALA A 72 11.35 17.91 -0.37
CA ALA A 72 10.87 19.21 -0.84
C ALA A 72 11.84 19.91 -1.81
N ASP A 73 13.16 19.74 -1.62
CA ASP A 73 14.19 20.28 -2.51
C ASP A 73 14.23 19.51 -3.84
N ILE A 74 14.07 18.19 -3.79
CA ILE A 74 14.06 17.30 -4.96
C ILE A 74 12.79 17.52 -5.80
N LEU A 75 11.62 17.63 -5.17
CA LEU A 75 10.37 18.01 -5.84
C LEU A 75 10.47 19.43 -6.43
N LYS A 76 11.16 20.36 -5.78
CA LYS A 76 11.44 21.69 -6.34
C LYS A 76 12.37 21.62 -7.55
N ALA A 77 13.44 20.81 -7.51
CA ALA A 77 14.35 20.62 -8.64
C ALA A 77 13.62 20.02 -9.86
N LEU A 78 12.80 18.99 -9.65
CA LEU A 78 11.91 18.40 -10.66
C LEU A 78 10.91 19.43 -11.22
N ALA A 79 10.45 20.37 -10.39
CA ALA A 79 9.53 21.44 -10.77
C ALA A 79 10.22 22.62 -11.51
N GLU A 80 11.53 22.79 -11.36
CA GLU A 80 12.32 23.87 -11.97
C GLU A 80 13.12 23.41 -13.22
N ASP A 81 13.21 22.11 -13.49
CA ASP A 81 13.86 21.61 -14.71
C ASP A 81 13.13 22.06 -15.99
N GLU A 82 13.90 22.65 -16.92
CA GLU A 82 13.39 23.18 -18.17
C GLU A 82 12.92 22.09 -19.15
N ALA A 83 13.53 20.90 -19.15
CA ALA A 83 13.23 19.84 -20.12
C ALA A 83 11.93 19.11 -19.76
N LEU A 84 11.71 18.80 -18.48
CA LEU A 84 10.46 18.26 -17.94
C LEU A 84 9.34 19.31 -18.06
N SER A 85 9.63 20.58 -17.76
CA SER A 85 8.66 21.68 -17.96
C SER A 85 8.21 21.82 -19.42
N LYS A 86 9.13 21.68 -20.40
CA LYS A 86 8.81 21.72 -21.84
C LYS A 86 8.03 20.49 -22.31
N GLN A 87 8.08 19.37 -21.58
CA GLN A 87 7.33 18.14 -21.87
C GLN A 87 5.96 18.08 -21.19
N GLY A 88 5.63 19.05 -20.34
CA GLY A 88 4.31 19.21 -19.72
C GLY A 88 4.34 19.56 -18.22
N GLY A 89 5.47 19.33 -17.55
CA GLY A 89 5.62 19.38 -16.09
C GLY A 89 5.32 18.02 -15.43
N CYS A 90 6.00 17.74 -14.32
CA CYS A 90 5.95 16.47 -13.59
C CYS A 90 5.58 16.59 -12.10
N VAL A 91 5.55 17.79 -11.51
CA VAL A 91 5.17 18.01 -10.10
C VAL A 91 3.90 18.87 -10.03
N PRO A 92 2.69 18.28 -9.90
CA PRO A 92 1.43 19.02 -10.06
C PRO A 92 1.20 20.07 -8.98
N ASP A 93 1.75 19.82 -7.78
CA ASP A 93 1.61 20.68 -6.61
C ASP A 93 2.48 21.96 -6.71
N LEU A 94 3.46 21.98 -7.64
CA LEU A 94 4.40 23.08 -7.86
C LEU A 94 4.33 23.68 -9.29
N GLN A 95 3.75 22.98 -10.26
CA GLN A 95 3.71 23.37 -11.68
C GLN A 95 2.28 23.39 -12.23
N THR A 96 1.97 24.35 -13.11
CA THR A 96 0.76 24.27 -13.95
C THR A 96 0.97 23.26 -15.07
N ILE A 97 0.73 21.98 -14.77
CA ILE A 97 0.90 20.89 -15.74
C ILE A 97 -0.07 21.06 -16.92
N LYS A 98 0.46 20.93 -18.13
CA LYS A 98 -0.32 20.93 -19.38
C LYS A 98 -0.27 19.52 -19.97
N SER A 99 -1.43 18.89 -20.12
CA SER A 99 -1.55 17.56 -20.73
C SER A 99 -1.14 17.58 -22.20
N THR A 100 0.12 17.23 -22.50
CA THR A 100 0.70 17.17 -23.85
C THR A 100 1.27 15.79 -24.17
N GLY A 101 0.74 15.14 -25.22
CA GLY A 101 1.37 13.99 -25.87
C GLY A 101 1.61 12.77 -24.97
N ASP A 102 2.81 12.20 -25.09
CA ASP A 102 3.29 11.12 -24.22
C ASP A 102 3.75 11.72 -22.88
N ALA A 103 2.80 11.76 -21.95
CA ALA A 103 2.98 12.38 -20.65
C ALA A 103 4.13 11.73 -19.84
N ILE A 104 5.09 12.57 -19.44
CA ILE A 104 6.19 12.24 -18.53
C ILE A 104 5.65 11.79 -17.16
N PRO A 105 6.40 10.97 -16.40
CA PRO A 105 5.94 10.50 -15.09
C PRO A 105 5.71 11.66 -14.11
N VAL A 106 4.83 11.45 -13.14
CA VAL A 106 4.39 12.46 -12.20
C VAL A 106 4.87 12.10 -10.79
N PHE A 107 5.36 13.09 -10.05
CA PHE A 107 5.92 12.93 -8.70
C PHE A 107 5.10 13.72 -7.67
N HIS A 108 4.93 13.12 -6.50
CA HIS A 108 4.14 13.65 -5.39
C HIS A 108 4.91 13.55 -4.06
N PRO A 109 4.67 14.46 -3.11
CA PRO A 109 5.10 14.28 -1.73
C PRO A 109 4.30 13.19 -1.02
N GLU A 110 4.97 12.43 -0.16
CA GLU A 110 4.35 11.55 0.85
C GLU A 110 4.68 12.03 2.27
N PHE A 111 4.04 11.45 3.29
CA PHE A 111 4.10 11.84 4.70
C PHE A 111 5.55 11.97 5.21
N GLY A 112 6.43 11.02 4.88
CA GLY A 112 7.84 11.10 5.29
C GLY A 112 8.57 12.16 4.46
N ARG A 113 9.32 13.05 5.11
CA ARG A 113 10.16 14.07 4.43
C ARG A 113 11.35 13.48 3.64
N PHE A 114 11.47 12.15 3.69
CA PHE A 114 12.42 11.31 2.98
C PHE A 114 11.75 10.38 1.96
N MET A 115 10.45 10.54 1.69
CA MET A 115 9.71 9.70 0.73
C MET A 115 9.49 10.42 -0.60
N LEU A 116 9.25 9.68 -1.68
CA LEU A 116 8.68 10.21 -2.93
C LEU A 116 7.62 9.22 -3.45
N GLU A 117 6.41 9.68 -3.77
CA GLU A 117 5.41 8.91 -4.56
C GLU A 117 5.61 9.25 -6.04
N ALA A 118 5.57 8.26 -6.94
CA ALA A 118 5.66 8.47 -8.38
C ALA A 118 4.67 7.60 -9.18
N THR A 119 4.01 8.21 -10.16
CA THR A 119 2.94 7.61 -10.97
C THR A 119 3.20 7.77 -12.48
N PRO A 120 2.60 6.96 -13.36
CA PRO A 120 2.73 7.14 -14.81
C PRO A 120 1.97 8.41 -15.24
N GLY A 121 2.55 9.19 -16.17
CA GLY A 121 1.98 10.49 -16.60
C GLY A 121 0.58 10.44 -17.21
N LYS A 122 0.13 9.25 -17.63
CA LYS A 122 -1.23 8.96 -18.08
C LYS A 122 -1.63 7.57 -17.58
N PRO A 123 -2.90 7.33 -17.22
CA PRO A 123 -3.38 5.98 -16.92
C PRO A 123 -3.17 5.03 -18.10
N TRP A 124 -2.67 3.84 -17.80
CA TRP A 124 -2.52 2.72 -18.72
C TRP A 124 -3.86 2.32 -19.35
N GLY A 125 -3.79 1.83 -20.58
CA GLY A 125 -4.95 1.38 -21.34
C GLY A 125 -5.29 -0.11 -21.17
N ILE A 126 -6.10 -0.58 -22.11
CA ILE A 126 -6.60 -1.97 -22.17
C ILE A 126 -5.71 -2.90 -23.00
N GLY A 127 -4.66 -2.39 -23.65
CA GLY A 127 -3.80 -3.25 -24.45
C GLY A 127 -3.04 -4.27 -23.60
N PHE A 128 -2.42 -5.24 -24.27
CA PHE A 128 -1.47 -6.15 -23.65
C PHE A 128 -0.03 -5.63 -23.75
N LYS A 129 0.26 -4.71 -24.69
CA LYS A 129 1.56 -4.03 -24.80
C LYS A 129 1.73 -2.97 -23.71
N ASP A 130 0.64 -2.29 -23.36
CA ASP A 130 0.52 -1.37 -22.22
C ASP A 130 0.95 -2.02 -20.87
N LEU A 131 0.90 -3.36 -20.77
CA LEU A 131 1.37 -4.10 -19.59
C LEU A 131 2.91 -4.22 -19.57
N LEU A 132 3.57 -4.21 -20.72
CA LEU A 132 5.02 -4.29 -20.83
C LEU A 132 5.70 -2.93 -20.65
N ASP A 133 4.99 -1.83 -20.93
CA ASP A 133 5.47 -0.45 -20.74
C ASP A 133 5.66 -0.07 -19.24
N VAL A 134 5.14 -0.89 -18.32
CA VAL A 134 5.17 -0.69 -16.86
C VAL A 134 6.60 -0.74 -16.31
N GLU A 135 7.35 -1.82 -16.59
CA GLU A 135 8.74 -2.00 -16.10
C GLU A 135 9.67 -0.88 -16.64
N PRO A 136 9.67 -0.52 -17.94
CA PRO A 136 10.38 0.64 -18.45
C PRO A 136 9.97 1.97 -17.80
N ASN A 137 8.68 2.18 -17.50
CA ASN A 137 8.21 3.44 -16.93
C ASN A 137 8.56 3.60 -15.44
N MET A 138 8.55 2.51 -14.66
CA MET A 138 9.08 2.50 -13.28
C MET A 138 10.59 2.79 -13.27
N LYS A 139 11.35 2.18 -14.19
CA LYS A 139 12.78 2.47 -14.38
C LYS A 139 13.02 3.93 -14.78
N TRP A 140 12.20 4.49 -15.66
CA TRP A 140 12.27 5.90 -16.06
C TRP A 140 11.95 6.86 -14.90
N ARG A 141 10.95 6.56 -14.07
CA ARG A 141 10.68 7.28 -12.81
C ARG A 141 11.90 7.31 -11.90
N ARG A 142 12.56 6.17 -11.70
CA ARG A 142 13.75 6.04 -10.86
C ARG A 142 14.95 6.82 -11.41
N ILE A 143 15.14 6.82 -12.73
CA ILE A 143 16.18 7.61 -13.42
C ILE A 143 15.93 9.12 -13.20
N ILE A 144 14.74 9.62 -13.54
CA ILE A 144 14.38 11.04 -13.35
C ILE A 144 14.59 11.45 -11.88
N ALA A 145 14.13 10.63 -10.92
CA ALA A 145 14.31 10.92 -9.50
C ALA A 145 15.79 11.05 -9.10
N LYS A 146 16.65 10.12 -9.55
CA LYS A 146 18.10 10.16 -9.23
C LYS A 146 18.83 11.30 -9.94
N GLU A 147 18.39 11.72 -11.13
CA GLU A 147 18.96 12.88 -11.85
C GLU A 147 18.72 14.22 -11.12
N HIS A 148 17.75 14.28 -10.20
CA HIS A 148 17.38 15.47 -9.42
C HIS A 148 17.73 15.36 -7.92
N MET A 149 18.66 14.46 -7.56
CA MET A 149 19.17 14.22 -6.20
C MET A 149 20.67 14.57 -6.10
N GLU A 150 21.22 14.71 -4.89
CA GLU A 150 22.69 14.82 -4.75
C GLU A 150 23.39 13.55 -5.28
N SER A 151 24.68 13.71 -5.60
CA SER A 151 25.54 12.60 -6.06
C SER A 151 25.49 11.36 -5.14
N ASN A 152 25.44 11.55 -3.83
CA ASN A 152 25.37 10.51 -2.80
C ASN A 152 23.93 10.10 -2.37
N GLU A 153 22.89 10.68 -2.97
CA GLU A 153 21.48 10.42 -2.63
C GLU A 153 20.79 9.47 -3.62
N TYR A 154 19.94 8.55 -3.17
CA TYR A 154 19.40 7.48 -4.01
C TYR A 154 17.91 7.18 -3.73
N PRO A 155 17.08 6.98 -4.78
CA PRO A 155 15.71 6.50 -4.66
C PRO A 155 15.67 4.98 -4.52
N ILE A 156 15.53 4.49 -3.28
CA ILE A 156 15.49 3.08 -2.93
C ILE A 156 14.05 2.64 -2.69
N THR A 157 13.66 1.49 -3.24
CA THR A 157 12.34 0.88 -3.01
C THR A 157 12.46 -0.21 -1.95
N LEU A 158 12.25 0.19 -0.69
CA LEU A 158 12.13 -0.68 0.49
C LEU A 158 10.93 -0.23 1.31
N THR A 159 10.21 -1.16 1.92
CA THR A 159 9.01 -0.83 2.69
C THR A 159 9.30 0.04 3.91
N THR A 160 10.35 -0.22 4.67
CA THR A 160 10.77 0.62 5.79
C THR A 160 12.27 0.89 5.74
N PHE A 161 12.71 2.01 6.34
CA PHE A 161 14.13 2.21 6.61
C PHE A 161 14.52 1.44 7.87
N PRO A 162 15.46 0.47 7.82
CA PRO A 162 15.64 -0.48 8.91
C PRO A 162 16.02 0.15 10.26
N ARG A 163 16.77 1.26 10.26
CA ARG A 163 17.20 2.01 11.47
C ARG A 163 16.41 3.30 11.77
N LEU A 164 15.20 3.46 11.22
CA LEU A 164 14.34 4.62 11.53
C LEU A 164 14.10 4.71 13.05
N GLY A 165 14.38 5.86 13.68
CA GLY A 165 14.12 6.07 15.11
C GLY A 165 15.10 5.39 16.07
N THR A 166 16.30 5.03 15.59
CA THR A 166 17.41 4.62 16.47
C THR A 166 18.04 5.83 17.18
N ARG A 167 18.88 5.61 18.22
CA ARG A 167 19.47 6.69 19.03
C ARG A 167 20.65 7.40 18.37
N ASP A 168 21.28 6.73 17.41
CA ASP A 168 22.29 7.24 16.49
C ASP A 168 21.69 8.07 15.36
N ASP A 169 22.53 8.84 14.67
CA ASP A 169 22.12 9.71 13.57
C ASP A 169 21.63 8.90 12.34
N PHE A 170 20.31 8.78 12.15
CA PHE A 170 19.69 8.08 11.03
C PHE A 170 19.15 9.01 9.92
N ILE A 171 19.37 10.34 9.99
CA ILE A 171 18.75 11.35 9.10
C ILE A 171 19.73 12.45 8.65
N ALA A 172 19.56 12.91 7.41
CA ALA A 172 20.37 13.97 6.82
C ALA A 172 19.48 15.15 6.34
N PRO A 173 19.66 16.38 6.87
CA PRO A 173 20.45 16.73 8.04
C PRO A 173 19.84 16.16 9.34
N TYR A 174 20.66 16.09 10.39
CA TYR A 174 20.24 15.60 11.71
C TYR A 174 19.36 16.62 12.45
N TYR A 175 18.31 16.14 13.11
CA TYR A 175 17.48 16.87 14.07
C TYR A 175 17.34 16.04 15.36
N PRO A 176 17.34 16.67 16.55
CA PRO A 176 17.23 15.95 17.82
C PRO A 176 15.83 15.34 18.01
N PRO A 177 15.70 14.13 18.60
CA PRO A 177 14.40 13.51 18.83
C PRO A 177 13.43 14.31 19.71
N SER A 178 12.14 14.15 19.40
CA SER A 178 10.98 14.87 19.92
C SER A 178 10.74 16.26 19.33
N GLY A 179 9.48 16.67 19.36
CA GLY A 179 8.95 17.93 18.85
C GLY A 179 7.50 18.13 19.28
N GLU A 180 6.94 19.31 19.07
CA GLU A 180 5.61 19.69 19.58
C GLU A 180 4.46 18.89 18.93
N ARG A 181 4.64 18.46 17.68
CA ARG A 181 3.60 17.80 16.87
C ARG A 181 3.52 16.31 17.19
N LEU A 182 4.60 15.58 16.91
CA LEU A 182 4.67 14.13 17.06
C LEU A 182 4.85 13.72 18.53
N ARG A 183 5.62 14.48 19.33
CA ARG A 183 5.99 14.16 20.73
C ARG A 183 6.67 12.80 20.92
N SER A 184 7.24 12.25 19.85
CA SER A 184 7.99 10.99 19.89
C SER A 184 9.21 11.11 20.80
N GLN A 185 9.61 10.03 21.46
CA GLN A 185 10.93 9.95 22.08
C GLN A 185 12.05 9.59 21.08
N PHE A 186 11.68 9.06 19.90
CA PHE A 186 12.59 8.49 18.90
C PHE A 186 12.80 9.39 17.67
N LEU A 187 11.78 10.18 17.29
CA LEU A 187 11.75 10.91 16.02
C LEU A 187 11.60 12.43 16.24
N PRO A 188 12.28 13.28 15.45
CA PRO A 188 12.02 14.73 15.39
C PRO A 188 10.71 15.02 14.65
N ASP A 189 10.16 16.23 14.76
CA ASP A 189 8.99 16.63 13.96
C ASP A 189 9.35 16.74 12.45
N GLU A 190 10.58 17.13 12.14
CA GLU A 190 11.12 17.26 10.78
C GLU A 190 11.24 15.95 10.01
N ILE A 191 10.92 14.81 10.63
CA ILE A 191 10.75 13.52 9.94
C ILE A 191 9.53 13.54 8.99
N ALA A 192 8.54 14.39 9.30
CA ALA A 192 7.32 14.57 8.52
C ALA A 192 7.49 15.67 7.46
N ASN A 193 6.81 15.50 6.33
CA ASN A 193 6.77 16.47 5.24
C ASN A 193 6.26 17.85 5.74
N PRO A 194 6.89 18.96 5.30
CA PRO A 194 6.60 20.31 5.81
C PRO A 194 5.22 20.87 5.40
N HIS A 195 4.51 20.25 4.45
CA HIS A 195 3.15 20.63 4.10
C HIS A 195 2.20 20.35 5.28
N ILE A 196 1.57 21.41 5.77
CA ILE A 196 0.96 21.46 7.11
C ILE A 196 -0.08 20.36 7.41
N ARG A 197 -0.69 19.76 6.37
CA ARG A 197 -1.56 18.57 6.47
C ARG A 197 -0.92 17.44 7.31
N PHE A 198 0.35 17.12 7.10
CA PHE A 198 1.01 15.96 7.71
C PHE A 198 1.30 16.12 9.22
N PRO A 199 1.97 17.20 9.70
CA PRO A 199 2.13 17.43 11.14
C PRO A 199 0.81 17.71 11.86
N THR A 200 -0.19 18.29 11.19
CA THR A 200 -1.56 18.42 11.74
C THR A 200 -2.19 17.06 11.96
N LEU A 201 -2.12 16.16 10.97
CA LEU A 201 -2.65 14.80 11.06
C LEU A 201 -2.04 14.04 12.24
N ALA A 202 -0.71 14.05 12.39
CA ALA A 202 -0.03 13.42 13.51
C ALA A 202 -0.44 14.00 14.88
N ALA A 203 -0.46 15.34 15.00
CA ALA A 203 -0.82 16.01 16.26
C ALA A 203 -2.29 15.82 16.66
N ASN A 204 -3.21 15.82 15.69
CA ASN A 204 -4.64 15.65 15.95
C ASN A 204 -5.01 14.18 16.19
N ILE A 205 -4.32 13.19 15.61
CA ILE A 205 -4.46 11.77 16.00
C ILE A 205 -4.09 11.57 17.47
N ARG A 206 -2.90 12.03 17.89
CA ARG A 206 -2.44 11.95 19.30
C ARG A 206 -3.44 12.65 20.24
N SER A 207 -3.87 13.86 19.88
CA SER A 207 -4.78 14.65 20.71
C SER A 207 -6.21 14.10 20.75
N ARG A 208 -6.67 13.37 19.71
CA ARG A 208 -7.93 12.62 19.73
C ARG A 208 -7.84 11.36 20.59
N ARG A 209 -6.78 10.58 20.40
CA ARG A 209 -6.50 9.33 21.14
C ARG A 209 -6.34 9.58 22.65
N GLY A 210 -5.84 10.75 23.03
CA GLY A 210 -5.58 11.15 24.42
C GLY A 210 -4.26 10.64 25.00
N ARG A 211 -3.45 9.97 24.17
CA ARG A 211 -2.13 9.38 24.44
C ARG A 211 -1.37 9.25 23.11
N LYS A 212 -0.09 8.88 23.11
CA LYS A 212 0.63 8.55 21.87
C LYS A 212 0.03 7.32 21.16
N VAL A 213 0.32 7.20 19.87
CA VAL A 213 0.02 5.97 19.13
C VAL A 213 0.97 4.87 19.63
N GLU A 214 0.44 3.67 19.86
CA GLU A 214 1.17 2.58 20.48
C GLU A 214 1.42 1.48 19.46
N ILE A 215 2.64 1.42 18.93
CA ILE A 215 3.03 0.38 17.97
C ILE A 215 3.96 -0.58 18.71
N ASN A 216 3.50 -1.82 18.94
CA ASN A 216 4.30 -2.87 19.56
C ASN A 216 4.48 -4.02 18.58
N VAL A 217 5.72 -4.22 18.08
CA VAL A 217 6.03 -5.25 17.10
C VAL A 217 6.80 -6.40 17.77
N PRO A 218 6.36 -7.66 17.69
CA PRO A 218 7.09 -8.79 18.29
C PRO A 218 8.56 -8.83 17.84
N ILE A 219 9.47 -8.93 18.79
CA ILE A 219 10.91 -9.07 18.52
C ILE A 219 11.18 -10.46 17.91
N PHE A 220 12.10 -10.54 16.94
CA PHE A 220 12.65 -11.84 16.52
C PHE A 220 13.47 -12.43 17.68
N LYS A 221 13.35 -13.74 17.90
CA LYS A 221 14.01 -14.44 19.01
C LYS A 221 15.09 -15.36 18.47
N ASP A 222 16.27 -14.79 18.34
CA ASP A 222 17.51 -15.45 17.92
C ASP A 222 18.34 -15.83 19.16
N GLU A 223 19.43 -16.58 18.99
CA GLU A 223 20.13 -17.31 20.08
C GLU A 223 20.54 -16.45 21.29
N ASN A 224 20.92 -15.19 21.05
CA ASN A 224 21.35 -14.21 22.05
C ASN A 224 20.34 -13.07 22.25
N THR A 225 19.14 -13.12 21.64
CA THR A 225 18.08 -12.15 21.95
C THR A 225 17.68 -12.30 23.43
N PRO A 226 17.70 -11.23 24.25
CA PRO A 226 17.26 -11.30 25.65
C PRO A 226 15.83 -11.83 25.80
N VAL A 227 15.56 -12.62 26.84
CA VAL A 227 14.21 -13.13 27.16
C VAL A 227 13.90 -12.90 28.65
N PRO A 228 12.93 -12.03 29.00
CA PRO A 228 12.19 -11.14 28.12
C PRO A 228 13.10 -10.10 27.45
N PHE A 229 12.81 -9.76 26.19
CA PHE A 229 13.41 -8.59 25.55
C PHE A 229 12.69 -7.36 26.07
N ILE A 230 13.44 -6.46 26.72
CA ILE A 230 12.99 -5.12 27.06
C ILE A 230 13.68 -4.19 26.07
N ASP A 231 12.90 -3.41 25.30
CA ASP A 231 13.44 -2.54 24.25
C ASP A 231 14.43 -1.51 24.84
N PRO A 232 15.74 -1.63 24.58
CA PRO A 232 16.78 -0.86 25.26
C PRO A 232 16.87 0.58 24.73
N THR A 233 16.07 0.94 23.72
CA THR A 233 16.04 2.29 23.15
C THR A 233 14.98 3.19 23.80
N VAL A 234 14.03 2.61 24.54
CA VAL A 234 13.01 3.36 25.31
C VAL A 234 13.69 4.20 26.40
N ASP A 235 13.22 5.43 26.57
CA ASP A 235 13.69 6.36 27.60
C ASP A 235 12.64 6.55 28.69
N TYR A 236 12.74 5.72 29.74
CA TYR A 236 11.83 5.76 30.89
C TYR A 236 12.08 6.95 31.82
N ASP A 237 13.13 7.75 31.61
CA ASP A 237 13.43 8.98 32.36
C ASP A 237 13.02 10.25 31.57
N MET A 238 12.44 10.11 30.36
CA MET A 238 11.97 11.25 29.58
C MET A 238 10.67 11.83 30.17
N HIS A 239 10.68 13.14 30.44
CA HIS A 239 9.52 13.89 30.95
C HIS A 239 9.35 15.23 30.19
N LYS A 240 9.47 15.21 28.85
CA LYS A 240 9.28 16.41 28.00
C LYS A 240 7.80 16.73 27.82
N TRP A 241 6.98 15.67 27.69
CA TRP A 241 5.55 15.73 27.43
C TRP A 241 4.77 14.87 28.41
N PRO A 242 3.49 15.17 28.69
CA PRO A 242 2.63 14.29 29.48
C PRO A 242 2.55 12.87 28.91
N GLU A 243 2.53 12.73 27.58
CA GLU A 243 2.51 11.43 26.90
C GLU A 243 3.82 10.64 27.02
N ASP A 244 4.88 11.18 27.63
CA ASP A 244 6.07 10.37 27.94
C ASP A 244 5.81 9.44 29.14
N ASP A 245 4.78 9.69 29.96
CA ASP A 245 4.33 8.74 30.99
C ASP A 245 3.68 7.48 30.39
N ASP A 246 3.30 7.47 29.10
CA ASP A 246 2.67 6.32 28.44
C ASP A 246 3.51 5.03 28.60
N VAL A 247 4.85 5.11 28.46
CA VAL A 247 5.73 3.94 28.63
C VAL A 247 5.84 3.50 30.08
N ARG A 248 5.83 4.44 31.05
CA ARG A 248 5.79 4.14 32.49
C ARG A 248 4.45 3.53 32.92
N ASN A 249 3.38 3.81 32.17
CA ASN A 249 2.05 3.23 32.32
C ASN A 249 1.85 1.92 31.53
N GLY A 250 2.89 1.38 30.87
CA GLY A 250 2.88 0.06 30.22
C GLY A 250 2.59 0.05 28.72
N ALA A 251 2.70 1.18 28.01
CA ALA A 251 2.54 1.23 26.56
C ALA A 251 3.62 0.43 25.80
N ALA A 252 4.83 0.33 26.36
CA ALA A 252 5.91 -0.53 25.86
C ALA A 252 5.80 -1.93 26.48
N LYS A 253 5.77 -2.97 25.63
CA LYS A 253 5.50 -4.35 26.06
C LYS A 253 6.74 -5.24 25.99
N ASP A 254 6.94 -6.08 27.01
CA ASP A 254 7.92 -7.16 27.00
C ASP A 254 7.86 -7.97 25.69
N ASN A 255 9.02 -8.29 25.14
CA ASN A 255 9.20 -9.01 23.86
C ASN A 255 8.73 -8.25 22.61
N HIS A 256 8.57 -6.92 22.69
CA HIS A 256 8.22 -6.09 21.53
C HIS A 256 9.20 -4.93 21.32
N ILE A 257 9.43 -4.59 20.06
CA ILE A 257 9.99 -3.33 19.61
C ILE A 257 8.88 -2.27 19.77
N TYR A 258 9.12 -1.23 20.56
CA TYR A 258 8.12 -0.20 20.86
C TYR A 258 8.35 1.07 20.03
N MET A 259 7.30 1.59 19.38
CA MET A 259 7.37 2.78 18.53
C MET A 259 6.15 3.67 18.80
N ASP A 260 6.37 4.98 18.96
CA ASP A 260 5.40 5.91 19.58
C ASP A 260 4.86 7.02 18.67
N ALA A 261 5.05 6.89 17.34
CA ALA A 261 4.77 7.96 16.38
C ALA A 261 4.27 7.50 15.01
N MET A 262 3.42 8.33 14.39
CA MET A 262 2.82 8.11 13.06
C MET A 262 3.83 7.78 11.96
N ALA A 263 5.03 8.37 12.04
CA ALA A 263 6.11 8.19 11.07
C ALA A 263 6.69 6.78 11.02
N PHE A 264 6.51 5.95 12.05
CA PHE A 264 6.91 4.53 12.00
C PHE A 264 5.97 3.67 11.15
N GLY A 265 4.77 4.17 10.82
CA GLY A 265 3.84 3.53 9.90
C GLY A 265 3.72 4.27 8.58
N MET A 266 3.31 5.54 8.60
CA MET A 266 3.15 6.36 7.39
C MET A 266 4.50 6.84 6.79
N GLY A 267 5.62 6.51 7.42
CA GLY A 267 6.96 6.58 6.81
C GLY A 267 7.35 5.31 6.03
N SER A 268 6.40 4.41 5.76
CA SER A 268 6.63 3.16 5.01
C SER A 268 6.16 3.28 3.57
N CYS A 269 6.94 2.76 2.63
CA CYS A 269 6.62 2.74 1.20
C CYS A 269 5.80 1.50 0.78
N CYS A 270 4.92 1.63 -0.20
CA CYS A 270 4.12 0.54 -0.73
C CYS A 270 3.87 0.59 -2.25
N LEU A 271 3.21 -0.47 -2.75
CA LEU A 271 2.82 -0.64 -4.14
C LEU A 271 1.30 -0.59 -4.26
N GLN A 272 0.75 0.45 -4.88
CA GLN A 272 -0.70 0.66 -5.02
C GLN A 272 -1.12 0.62 -6.49
N ILE A 273 -2.30 0.08 -6.80
CA ILE A 273 -2.87 0.09 -8.16
C ILE A 273 -4.29 0.66 -8.13
N THR A 274 -4.51 1.79 -8.81
CA THR A 274 -5.85 2.36 -9.04
C THR A 274 -6.41 1.89 -10.40
N PHE A 275 -7.48 1.10 -10.37
CA PHE A 275 -8.33 0.78 -11.52
C PHE A 275 -9.41 1.85 -11.70
N GLN A 276 -9.69 2.25 -12.94
CA GLN A 276 -10.87 3.01 -13.33
C GLN A 276 -11.84 2.09 -14.10
N ALA A 277 -12.90 1.67 -13.43
CA ALA A 277 -13.91 0.79 -13.98
C ALA A 277 -14.78 1.48 -15.04
N LYS A 278 -15.38 0.68 -15.92
CA LYS A 278 -16.32 1.09 -16.97
C LYS A 278 -17.47 1.93 -16.41
N ASN A 279 -18.06 1.47 -15.31
CA ASN A 279 -19.16 2.14 -14.62
C ASN A 279 -19.15 1.75 -13.14
N ILE A 280 -20.11 2.26 -12.37
CA ILE A 280 -20.24 1.94 -10.94
C ILE A 280 -20.48 0.46 -10.65
N THR A 281 -21.24 -0.26 -11.48
CA THR A 281 -21.54 -1.68 -11.27
C THR A 281 -20.27 -2.53 -11.39
N GLU A 282 -19.44 -2.25 -12.40
CA GLU A 282 -18.13 -2.89 -12.56
C GLU A 282 -17.17 -2.50 -11.44
N GLY A 283 -17.14 -1.22 -11.02
CA GLY A 283 -16.29 -0.77 -9.91
C GLY A 283 -16.65 -1.43 -8.58
N ARG A 284 -17.94 -1.55 -8.27
CA ARG A 284 -18.43 -2.25 -7.06
C ARG A 284 -18.12 -3.75 -7.13
N LYS A 285 -18.24 -4.39 -8.30
CA LYS A 285 -17.82 -5.79 -8.51
C LYS A 285 -16.32 -5.96 -8.29
N LEU A 286 -15.48 -5.11 -8.89
CA LEU A 286 -14.02 -5.21 -8.75
C LEU A 286 -13.57 -5.01 -7.30
N TYR A 287 -14.11 -4.01 -6.60
CA TYR A 287 -13.84 -3.82 -5.17
C TYR A 287 -14.22 -5.08 -4.37
N ASP A 288 -15.39 -5.67 -4.61
CA ASP A 288 -15.80 -6.87 -3.88
C ASP A 288 -14.91 -8.10 -4.18
N GLN A 289 -14.64 -8.38 -5.46
CA GLN A 289 -13.91 -9.57 -5.87
C GLN A 289 -12.39 -9.48 -5.63
N LEU A 290 -11.84 -8.27 -5.48
CA LEU A 290 -10.44 -8.07 -5.10
C LEU A 290 -10.21 -8.15 -3.57
N SER A 291 -11.24 -7.97 -2.74
CA SER A 291 -11.05 -7.85 -1.28
C SER A 291 -10.44 -9.10 -0.64
N PRO A 292 -10.87 -10.34 -0.99
CA PRO A 292 -10.23 -11.57 -0.50
C PRO A 292 -8.78 -11.77 -0.97
N LEU A 293 -8.36 -11.12 -2.05
CA LEU A 293 -6.99 -11.21 -2.57
C LEU A 293 -6.01 -10.35 -1.78
N GLY A 294 -6.49 -9.36 -1.02
CA GLY A 294 -5.66 -8.44 -0.25
C GLY A 294 -4.61 -9.11 0.65
N PRO A 295 -4.99 -10.01 1.57
CA PRO A 295 -4.04 -10.73 2.43
C PRO A 295 -3.10 -11.68 1.67
N ILE A 296 -3.57 -12.25 0.56
CA ILE A 296 -2.78 -13.16 -0.30
C ILE A 296 -1.64 -12.37 -0.96
N MET A 297 -1.96 -11.19 -1.51
CA MET A 297 -0.96 -10.32 -2.13
C MET A 297 -0.01 -9.68 -1.10
N LEU A 298 -0.49 -9.36 0.11
CA LEU A 298 0.35 -8.91 1.22
C LEU A 298 1.37 -10.00 1.62
N ALA A 299 0.97 -11.28 1.65
CA ALA A 299 1.88 -12.40 1.95
C ALA A 299 2.94 -12.61 0.85
N LEU A 300 2.53 -12.55 -0.43
CA LEU A 300 3.42 -12.70 -1.58
C LEU A 300 4.47 -11.58 -1.72
N THR A 301 4.15 -10.38 -1.24
CA THR A 301 4.99 -9.18 -1.36
C THR A 301 5.85 -8.91 -0.12
N ALA A 302 5.66 -9.66 0.97
CA ALA A 302 6.26 -9.43 2.29
C ALA A 302 7.72 -8.96 2.25
N ALA A 303 7.99 -7.73 2.72
CA ALA A 303 9.28 -7.05 2.59
C ALA A 303 9.73 -6.29 3.87
N THR A 304 9.06 -6.50 5.02
CA THR A 304 9.29 -5.71 6.26
C THR A 304 9.67 -6.57 7.47
N PRO A 305 10.92 -7.08 7.57
CA PRO A 305 11.38 -7.90 8.70
C PRO A 305 12.14 -7.10 9.78
N ILE A 306 12.33 -5.78 9.64
CA ILE A 306 13.13 -4.94 10.54
C ILE A 306 12.35 -3.68 10.92
N TYR A 307 12.41 -3.32 12.21
CA TYR A 307 11.95 -2.03 12.74
C TYR A 307 12.94 -1.47 13.74
N LYS A 308 13.22 -0.16 13.67
CA LYS A 308 14.01 0.59 14.67
C LYS A 308 15.35 -0.07 15.05
N GLY A 309 16.04 -0.66 14.07
CA GLY A 309 17.32 -1.34 14.25
C GLY A 309 17.24 -2.76 14.83
N PHE A 310 16.05 -3.40 14.85
CA PHE A 310 15.84 -4.76 15.34
C PHE A 310 15.09 -5.65 14.34
N LEU A 311 15.50 -6.91 14.22
CA LEU A 311 14.70 -7.93 13.54
C LEU A 311 13.38 -8.18 14.28
N ALA A 312 12.27 -8.19 13.56
CA ALA A 312 10.93 -8.45 14.06
C ALA A 312 10.46 -9.87 13.72
N ASP A 313 9.56 -10.47 14.50
CA ASP A 313 8.95 -11.79 14.21
C ASP A 313 7.72 -11.69 13.28
N THR A 314 7.72 -10.68 12.42
CA THR A 314 6.76 -10.43 11.34
C THR A 314 7.54 -10.04 10.07
N ASP A 315 6.90 -10.13 8.90
CA ASP A 315 7.51 -9.87 7.60
C ASP A 315 6.78 -8.76 6.78
N VAL A 316 5.77 -8.09 7.35
CA VAL A 316 4.92 -7.10 6.64
C VAL A 316 4.63 -5.85 7.48
N ARG A 317 4.17 -4.77 6.83
CA ARG A 317 3.94 -3.45 7.48
C ARG A 317 2.54 -3.20 8.06
N TRP A 318 1.56 -4.02 7.70
CA TRP A 318 0.16 -3.58 7.68
C TRP A 318 -0.38 -3.17 9.06
N ASN A 319 -0.14 -3.97 10.09
CA ASN A 319 -0.58 -3.68 11.46
C ASN A 319 0.22 -2.55 12.12
N GLN A 320 1.43 -2.27 11.66
CA GLN A 320 2.25 -1.17 12.15
C GLN A 320 1.73 0.17 11.61
N ILE A 321 1.32 0.24 10.34
CA ILE A 321 0.61 1.43 9.83
C ILE A 321 -0.78 1.55 10.48
N SER A 322 -1.50 0.45 10.67
CA SER A 322 -2.77 0.40 11.42
C SER A 322 -2.68 1.06 12.80
N GLN A 323 -1.66 0.68 13.59
CA GLN A 323 -1.38 1.25 14.92
C GLN A 323 -0.88 2.70 14.84
N ALA A 324 -0.03 3.04 13.86
CA ALA A 324 0.57 4.37 13.70
C ALA A 324 -0.43 5.50 13.40
N VAL A 325 -1.64 5.17 12.92
CA VAL A 325 -2.75 6.13 12.76
C VAL A 325 -4.03 5.72 13.49
N ASP A 326 -3.92 4.88 14.52
CA ASP A 326 -5.07 4.50 15.36
C ASP A 326 -5.47 5.64 16.31
N ASP A 327 -6.44 6.43 15.89
CA ASP A 327 -6.97 7.58 16.62
C ASP A 327 -8.00 7.24 17.69
N ARG A 328 -8.29 5.94 17.92
CA ARG A 328 -9.37 5.49 18.81
C ARG A 328 -9.11 5.84 20.27
N THR A 329 -10.12 6.37 20.93
CA THR A 329 -10.11 6.65 22.39
C THR A 329 -10.18 5.36 23.21
N PRO A 330 -9.91 5.40 24.53
CA PRO A 330 -10.18 4.28 25.43
C PRO A 330 -11.65 3.82 25.46
N GLU A 331 -12.61 4.70 25.17
CA GLU A 331 -14.03 4.31 25.05
C GLU A 331 -14.26 3.52 23.75
N GLU A 332 -13.71 3.98 22.63
CA GLU A 332 -13.82 3.32 21.32
C GLU A 332 -13.07 1.98 21.26
N LEU A 333 -11.90 1.90 21.89
CA LEU A 333 -11.14 0.64 22.10
C LEU A 333 -11.86 -0.31 23.07
N GLY A 334 -12.80 0.21 23.86
CA GLY A 334 -13.58 -0.56 24.82
C GLY A 334 -12.87 -0.84 26.16
N GLU A 335 -11.73 -0.20 26.39
CA GLU A 335 -11.00 -0.15 27.67
C GLU A 335 -11.84 0.58 28.74
N ALA A 336 -12.63 1.58 28.33
CA ALA A 336 -13.56 2.33 29.16
C ALA A 336 -15.05 2.10 28.76
N PRO A 337 -16.01 2.32 29.66
CA PRO A 337 -17.43 2.40 29.31
C PRO A 337 -17.69 3.65 28.46
N VAL A 338 -18.44 3.51 27.36
CA VAL A 338 -18.77 4.63 26.46
C VAL A 338 -19.68 5.63 27.18
N LYS A 339 -19.30 6.92 27.13
CA LYS A 339 -19.97 8.07 27.77
C LYS A 339 -19.85 9.36 26.96
N HIS A 340 -18.75 9.54 26.25
CA HIS A 340 -18.39 10.77 25.53
C HIS A 340 -18.23 10.54 24.02
N ASP A 341 -17.81 9.34 23.61
CA ASP A 341 -17.76 8.95 22.21
C ASP A 341 -19.03 8.21 21.78
N ARG A 342 -19.20 8.00 20.47
CA ARG A 342 -20.47 7.51 19.89
C ARG A 342 -20.61 5.98 19.90
N TRP A 343 -19.50 5.25 19.84
CA TRP A 343 -19.48 3.80 19.62
C TRP A 343 -18.25 3.13 20.23
N ARG A 344 -18.28 1.79 20.38
CA ARG A 344 -17.05 0.97 20.37
C ARG A 344 -16.70 0.66 18.92
N VAL A 345 -15.42 0.74 18.55
CA VAL A 345 -14.98 0.63 17.14
C VAL A 345 -13.87 -0.43 17.02
N PRO A 346 -14.15 -1.62 16.44
CA PRO A 346 -13.26 -2.77 16.55
C PRO A 346 -11.93 -2.62 15.83
N LYS A 347 -11.86 -1.80 14.77
CA LYS A 347 -10.68 -1.60 13.91
C LYS A 347 -10.20 -0.15 13.93
N SER A 348 -8.89 0.06 13.72
CA SER A 348 -8.32 1.38 13.39
C SER A 348 -8.95 1.96 12.12
N ARG A 349 -8.79 3.27 11.87
CA ARG A 349 -9.19 3.90 10.59
C ARG A 349 -8.27 3.51 9.42
N TYR A 350 -7.13 2.88 9.71
CA TYR A 350 -6.33 2.11 8.75
C TYR A 350 -6.48 0.62 9.09
N ALA A 351 -7.20 -0.17 8.28
CA ALA A 351 -7.55 -1.56 8.62
C ALA A 351 -8.11 -2.35 7.41
N SER A 352 -8.47 -3.63 7.59
CA SER A 352 -9.18 -4.38 6.55
C SER A 352 -10.50 -3.71 6.13
N ASN A 353 -10.94 -3.89 4.88
CA ASN A 353 -12.29 -3.49 4.45
C ASN A 353 -13.38 -4.13 5.33
N SER A 354 -14.45 -3.37 5.62
CA SER A 354 -15.54 -3.80 6.52
C SER A 354 -16.84 -4.13 5.80
N THR A 355 -16.96 -3.85 4.50
CA THR A 355 -18.20 -4.02 3.72
C THR A 355 -17.92 -4.53 2.32
N TYR A 356 -18.72 -5.49 1.86
CA TYR A 356 -18.97 -5.71 0.43
C TYR A 356 -20.07 -4.74 -0.05
N ILE A 357 -19.98 -4.31 -1.31
CA ILE A 357 -20.78 -3.20 -1.84
C ILE A 357 -21.47 -3.52 -3.18
N SER A 358 -21.20 -4.63 -3.85
CA SER A 358 -21.79 -4.98 -5.15
C SER A 358 -23.23 -5.50 -5.03
N GLN A 359 -24.03 -5.35 -6.10
CA GLN A 359 -25.39 -5.90 -6.17
C GLN A 359 -25.40 -7.31 -6.81
N ASP A 360 -24.34 -8.08 -6.57
CA ASP A 360 -24.13 -9.40 -7.18
C ASP A 360 -25.14 -10.43 -6.61
N PRO A 361 -25.81 -11.27 -7.45
CA PRO A 361 -26.68 -12.36 -6.99
C PRO A 361 -26.05 -13.35 -6.00
N ARG A 362 -24.71 -13.44 -5.98
CA ARG A 362 -23.94 -14.37 -5.15
C ARG A 362 -23.52 -13.79 -3.81
N LEU A 363 -23.71 -12.49 -3.58
CA LEU A 363 -23.40 -11.84 -2.30
C LEU A 363 -24.44 -12.22 -1.25
N ARG A 364 -24.08 -13.19 -0.38
CA ARG A 364 -24.90 -13.65 0.74
C ARG A 364 -24.85 -12.65 1.91
N LYS A 365 -25.89 -12.59 2.74
CA LYS A 365 -25.90 -11.74 3.94
C LYS A 365 -24.87 -12.25 4.96
N GLU A 366 -24.73 -13.57 5.00
CA GLU A 366 -23.80 -14.36 5.78
C GLU A 366 -22.31 -14.05 5.47
N TYR A 367 -22.03 -13.32 4.38
CA TYR A 367 -20.68 -12.82 4.11
C TYR A 367 -20.37 -11.47 4.78
N MET A 368 -21.39 -10.75 5.27
CA MET A 368 -21.22 -9.45 5.92
C MET A 368 -20.73 -9.61 7.35
N ASP A 369 -20.08 -8.56 7.85
CA ASP A 369 -19.77 -8.42 9.28
C ASP A 369 -21.06 -8.11 10.06
N PRO A 370 -21.51 -8.97 11.01
CA PRO A 370 -22.73 -8.76 11.78
C PRO A 370 -22.56 -7.67 12.85
N ASP A 371 -21.32 -7.39 13.28
CA ASP A 371 -20.98 -6.42 14.33
C ASP A 371 -20.51 -5.08 13.73
N LEU A 372 -20.82 -4.85 12.44
CA LEU A 372 -20.47 -3.64 11.71
C LEU A 372 -21.08 -2.38 12.35
N VAL A 373 -20.22 -1.50 12.85
CA VAL A 373 -20.62 -0.17 13.35
C VAL A 373 -21.04 0.72 12.18
N VAL A 374 -22.27 1.23 12.20
CA VAL A 374 -22.85 2.06 11.15
C VAL A 374 -23.62 3.23 11.77
N ASP A 375 -23.49 4.42 11.18
CA ASP A 375 -24.38 5.55 11.46
C ASP A 375 -25.70 5.38 10.66
N GLU A 376 -26.72 4.80 11.30
CA GLU A 376 -27.99 4.46 10.65
C GLU A 376 -28.77 5.68 10.15
N ASP A 377 -28.68 6.83 10.81
CA ASP A 377 -29.32 8.07 10.35
C ASP A 377 -28.64 8.59 9.06
N LEU A 378 -27.30 8.58 9.00
CA LEU A 378 -26.56 8.94 7.79
C LEU A 378 -26.79 7.92 6.65
N LYS A 379 -26.86 6.62 6.96
CA LYS A 379 -27.24 5.57 6.00
C LYS A 379 -28.64 5.83 5.43
N GLN A 380 -29.61 6.22 6.27
CA GLN A 380 -30.95 6.58 5.81
C GLN A 380 -30.95 7.89 4.99
N GLN A 381 -30.14 8.89 5.34
CA GLN A 381 -29.96 10.11 4.52
C GLN A 381 -29.39 9.77 3.12
N LEU A 382 -28.39 8.89 3.05
CA LEU A 382 -27.79 8.42 1.79
C LEU A 382 -28.79 7.63 0.94
N MET A 383 -29.61 6.77 1.56
CA MET A 383 -30.70 6.05 0.89
C MET A 383 -31.80 6.99 0.40
N ASN A 384 -32.17 8.01 1.19
CA ASN A 384 -33.10 9.07 0.78
C ASN A 384 -32.55 9.91 -0.39
N GLY A 385 -31.23 10.09 -0.44
CA GLY A 385 -30.50 10.66 -1.59
C GLY A 385 -30.44 9.75 -2.82
N GLY A 386 -31.00 8.55 -2.73
CA GLY A 386 -31.15 7.58 -3.82
C GLY A 386 -29.94 6.69 -4.05
N MET A 387 -29.10 6.45 -3.02
CA MET A 387 -28.19 5.29 -2.99
C MET A 387 -28.96 4.03 -2.59
N ASP A 388 -28.45 2.86 -2.95
CA ASP A 388 -28.95 1.59 -2.41
C ASP A 388 -28.28 1.23 -1.08
N ALA A 389 -28.93 0.34 -0.32
CA ALA A 389 -28.57 0.05 1.06
C ALA A 389 -27.11 -0.41 1.26
N LEU A 390 -26.52 -1.16 0.32
CA LEU A 390 -25.13 -1.63 0.45
C LEU A 390 -24.13 -0.46 0.36
N LEU A 391 -24.31 0.41 -0.63
CA LEU A 391 -23.42 1.56 -0.83
C LEU A 391 -23.65 2.64 0.25
N ALA A 392 -24.89 2.83 0.69
CA ALA A 392 -25.20 3.70 1.82
C ALA A 392 -24.56 3.20 3.12
N THR A 393 -24.59 1.89 3.38
CA THR A 393 -23.94 1.28 4.55
C THR A 393 -22.42 1.46 4.52
N HIS A 394 -21.80 1.30 3.35
CA HIS A 394 -20.36 1.54 3.17
C HIS A 394 -19.95 2.96 3.58
N PHE A 395 -20.56 3.99 2.99
CA PHE A 395 -20.19 5.37 3.31
C PHE A 395 -20.59 5.78 4.74
N ALA A 396 -21.72 5.30 5.25
CA ALA A 396 -22.10 5.52 6.66
C ALA A 396 -21.12 4.87 7.64
N HIS A 397 -20.52 3.72 7.29
CA HIS A 397 -19.44 3.11 8.07
C HIS A 397 -18.15 3.95 8.03
N LEU A 398 -17.76 4.50 6.87
CA LEU A 398 -16.57 5.38 6.80
C LEU A 398 -16.77 6.68 7.60
N PHE A 399 -18.03 7.15 7.69
CA PHE A 399 -18.42 8.38 8.37
C PHE A 399 -18.59 8.24 9.89
N ILE A 400 -18.38 7.04 10.47
CA ILE A 400 -18.26 6.86 11.93
C ILE A 400 -17.00 7.52 12.50
N ARG A 401 -16.02 7.85 11.65
CA ARG A 401 -14.80 8.55 12.05
C ARG A 401 -15.05 10.03 12.22
N ASP A 402 -14.18 10.68 12.99
CA ASP A 402 -14.05 12.13 12.96
C ASP A 402 -13.11 12.58 11.82
N PRO A 403 -13.37 13.74 11.20
CA PRO A 403 -12.39 14.44 10.37
C PRO A 403 -11.22 14.93 11.23
N ILE A 404 -9.99 14.73 10.76
CA ILE A 404 -8.77 14.95 11.57
C ILE A 404 -7.94 16.16 11.09
N VAL A 405 -8.07 16.55 9.82
CA VAL A 405 -7.41 17.75 9.26
C VAL A 405 -8.47 18.61 8.61
N ILE A 406 -8.99 19.59 9.35
CA ILE A 406 -9.93 20.59 8.85
C ILE A 406 -9.16 21.90 8.62
N PHE A 407 -9.38 22.56 7.49
CA PHE A 407 -8.90 23.92 7.26
C PHE A 407 -10.01 24.95 7.55
N ALA A 408 -9.65 26.06 8.20
CA ALA A 408 -10.59 27.12 8.56
C ALA A 408 -11.18 27.84 7.32
N GLU A 409 -10.52 27.74 6.17
CA GLU A 409 -10.98 28.26 4.89
C GLU A 409 -12.15 27.45 4.30
N ASP A 410 -12.14 26.13 4.46
CA ASP A 410 -13.18 25.25 3.92
C ASP A 410 -14.50 25.37 4.71
N LEU A 411 -14.45 25.75 5.99
CA LEU A 411 -15.62 25.98 6.83
C LEU A 411 -16.45 27.24 6.47
N LYS A 412 -16.06 28.00 5.43
CA LYS A 412 -16.70 29.29 5.10
C LYS A 412 -17.97 29.13 4.27
N GLU A 413 -18.01 28.18 3.34
CA GLU A 413 -19.16 27.93 2.46
C GLU A 413 -19.16 26.51 1.89
N LEU A 414 -20.35 25.90 1.79
CA LEU A 414 -20.52 24.58 1.19
C LEU A 414 -20.49 24.65 -0.35
N ASP A 415 -19.33 24.45 -0.96
CA ASP A 415 -19.23 24.23 -2.40
C ASP A 415 -19.48 22.76 -2.75
N LEU A 416 -20.62 22.50 -3.41
CA LEU A 416 -21.00 21.15 -3.88
C LEU A 416 -20.21 20.70 -5.12
N ASN A 417 -19.38 21.56 -5.72
CA ASN A 417 -18.48 21.22 -6.84
C ASN A 417 -17.09 20.79 -6.34
N LYS A 418 -16.70 21.17 -5.11
CA LYS A 418 -15.59 20.56 -4.39
C LYS A 418 -15.99 19.21 -3.78
N THR A 419 -15.00 18.55 -3.18
CA THR A 419 -15.13 17.25 -2.52
C THR A 419 -14.31 17.20 -1.23
N ASP A 420 -13.90 18.35 -0.68
CA ASP A 420 -12.95 18.50 0.42
C ASP A 420 -13.48 17.95 1.76
N HIS A 421 -14.72 18.25 2.17
CA HIS A 421 -15.34 17.67 3.35
C HIS A 421 -15.56 16.15 3.22
N PHE A 422 -15.95 15.69 2.02
CA PHE A 422 -16.06 14.26 1.73
C PHE A 422 -14.69 13.57 1.81
N GLU A 423 -13.67 14.11 1.15
CA GLU A 423 -12.30 13.59 1.16
C GLU A 423 -11.62 13.72 2.53
N ASN A 424 -12.08 14.60 3.42
CA ASN A 424 -11.61 14.64 4.81
C ASN A 424 -11.82 13.28 5.51
N LEU A 425 -12.98 12.65 5.29
CA LEU A 425 -13.33 11.34 5.84
C LEU A 425 -12.90 10.19 4.91
N GLN A 426 -13.08 10.32 3.60
CA GLN A 426 -12.74 9.28 2.61
C GLN A 426 -11.22 9.06 2.48
N SER A 427 -10.40 10.13 2.41
CA SER A 427 -8.94 9.98 2.27
C SER A 427 -8.24 9.53 3.57
N THR A 428 -8.91 9.67 4.72
CA THR A 428 -8.41 9.27 6.04
C THR A 428 -9.08 8.02 6.61
N ASN A 429 -9.89 7.32 5.81
CA ASN A 429 -10.11 5.89 5.98
C ASN A 429 -9.18 5.17 4.98
N TRP A 430 -8.25 4.36 5.50
CA TRP A 430 -7.22 3.68 4.73
C TRP A 430 -7.45 2.17 4.78
N GLN A 431 -8.37 1.68 3.96
CA GLN A 431 -8.65 0.25 3.89
C GLN A 431 -7.70 -0.47 2.91
N HIS A 432 -7.68 -1.82 2.86
CA HIS A 432 -6.81 -2.54 1.91
C HIS A 432 -7.25 -2.36 0.46
N LEU A 433 -8.54 -2.12 0.24
CA LEU A 433 -9.09 -1.50 -0.96
C LEU A 433 -9.76 -0.16 -0.65
N ARG A 434 -9.77 0.76 -1.61
CA ARG A 434 -10.60 1.98 -1.53
C ARG A 434 -11.49 2.12 -2.77
N PHE A 435 -12.80 2.22 -2.56
CA PHE A 435 -13.75 2.61 -3.61
C PHE A 435 -13.73 4.13 -3.74
N LYS A 436 -13.20 4.65 -4.85
CA LYS A 436 -12.94 6.08 -5.09
C LYS A 436 -13.99 6.64 -6.06
N PRO A 437 -14.91 7.53 -5.61
CA PRO A 437 -15.83 8.22 -6.50
C PRO A 437 -15.11 9.05 -7.58
N PRO A 438 -15.82 9.44 -8.65
CA PRO A 438 -15.32 10.44 -9.59
C PRO A 438 -15.20 11.81 -8.91
N PRO A 439 -14.09 12.54 -9.09
CA PRO A 439 -14.02 13.96 -8.76
C PRO A 439 -14.91 14.77 -9.72
N HIS A 440 -14.91 16.09 -9.57
CA HIS A 440 -15.68 17.00 -10.44
C HIS A 440 -15.19 17.07 -11.90
N ASP A 441 -14.07 16.43 -12.23
CA ASP A 441 -13.56 16.39 -13.61
C ASP A 441 -14.49 15.59 -14.57
N LYS A 442 -14.30 15.85 -15.87
CA LYS A 442 -15.14 15.26 -16.92
C LYS A 442 -14.73 13.85 -17.32
N ASP A 443 -13.52 13.40 -17.00
CA ASP A 443 -12.85 12.27 -17.66
C ASP A 443 -12.55 11.07 -16.73
N THR A 444 -12.27 11.30 -15.46
CA THR A 444 -12.12 10.28 -14.41
C THR A 444 -13.43 9.55 -14.14
N GLY A 445 -13.39 8.22 -14.12
CA GLY A 445 -14.53 7.32 -13.83
C GLY A 445 -14.62 6.89 -12.35
N TRP A 446 -15.50 5.93 -12.08
CA TRP A 446 -15.54 5.24 -10.78
C TRP A 446 -14.29 4.37 -10.64
N ARG A 447 -13.62 4.41 -9.48
CA ARG A 447 -12.30 3.80 -9.30
C ARG A 447 -12.25 2.83 -8.12
N VAL A 448 -11.35 1.86 -8.21
CA VAL A 448 -11.00 0.90 -7.15
C VAL A 448 -9.49 0.92 -6.99
N GLU A 449 -9.01 1.20 -5.79
CA GLU A 449 -7.59 1.29 -5.46
C GLU A 449 -7.22 0.07 -4.61
N PHE A 450 -6.27 -0.74 -5.08
CA PHE A 450 -5.72 -1.93 -4.43
C PHE A 450 -4.41 -1.55 -3.73
N ARG A 451 -4.39 -1.60 -2.39
CA ARG A 451 -3.38 -0.96 -1.52
C ARG A 451 -2.48 -1.86 -0.65
N PRO A 452 -2.67 -3.19 -0.49
CA PRO A 452 -1.99 -3.92 0.56
C PRO A 452 -0.55 -4.27 0.22
N MET A 453 -0.16 -4.30 -1.06
CA MET A 453 1.16 -4.81 -1.47
C MET A 453 2.31 -3.97 -0.92
N GLU A 454 3.35 -4.66 -0.45
CA GLU A 454 4.61 -4.05 -0.03
C GLU A 454 5.40 -3.60 -1.27
N ILE A 455 6.21 -2.54 -1.18
CA ILE A 455 7.08 -2.18 -2.30
C ILE A 455 8.24 -3.19 -2.42
N GLN A 456 8.60 -3.56 -3.65
CA GLN A 456 9.63 -4.55 -3.94
C GLN A 456 10.97 -3.89 -4.34
N ILE A 457 12.08 -4.60 -4.23
CA ILE A 457 13.43 -4.03 -4.39
C ILE A 457 13.72 -3.61 -5.85
N THR A 458 13.26 -4.36 -6.84
CA THR A 458 13.45 -4.06 -8.27
C THR A 458 12.17 -3.55 -8.93
N ASP A 459 12.33 -2.74 -9.98
CA ASP A 459 11.23 -2.31 -10.84
C ASP A 459 10.57 -3.51 -11.57
N PHE A 460 11.32 -4.59 -11.82
CA PHE A 460 10.80 -5.85 -12.36
C PHE A 460 9.78 -6.52 -11.45
N GLU A 461 10.07 -6.63 -10.15
CA GLU A 461 9.13 -7.23 -9.18
C GLU A 461 7.86 -6.38 -9.02
N ASN A 462 8.01 -5.06 -8.90
CA ASN A 462 6.87 -4.15 -8.78
C ASN A 462 5.98 -4.22 -10.03
N ALA A 463 6.58 -4.18 -11.23
CA ALA A 463 5.85 -4.38 -12.48
C ALA A 463 5.17 -5.76 -12.54
N ALA A 464 5.82 -6.84 -12.09
CA ALA A 464 5.23 -8.18 -12.08
C ALA A 464 3.92 -8.23 -11.27
N PHE A 465 3.92 -7.66 -10.07
CA PHE A 465 2.74 -7.63 -9.21
C PHE A 465 1.64 -6.69 -9.76
N CYS A 466 1.98 -5.53 -10.33
CA CYS A 466 1.03 -4.68 -11.07
C CYS A 466 0.38 -5.43 -12.24
N ILE A 467 1.17 -6.05 -13.10
CA ILE A 467 0.72 -6.80 -14.27
C ILE A 467 -0.19 -7.95 -13.85
N PHE A 468 0.18 -8.70 -12.80
CA PHE A 468 -0.63 -9.80 -12.30
C PHE A 468 -1.98 -9.34 -11.74
N ILE A 469 -2.04 -8.33 -10.87
CA ILE A 469 -3.33 -7.86 -10.34
C ILE A 469 -4.23 -7.29 -11.44
N VAL A 470 -3.65 -6.65 -12.47
CA VAL A 470 -4.38 -6.22 -13.67
C VAL A 470 -4.93 -7.41 -14.46
N LEU A 471 -4.11 -8.43 -14.75
CA LEU A 471 -4.57 -9.63 -15.44
C LEU A 471 -5.65 -10.39 -14.64
N ILE A 472 -5.57 -10.38 -13.31
CA ILE A 472 -6.60 -10.93 -12.42
C ILE A 472 -7.92 -10.15 -12.53
N THR A 473 -7.92 -8.81 -12.56
CA THR A 473 -9.17 -8.06 -12.82
C THR A 473 -9.77 -8.39 -14.18
N ARG A 474 -8.94 -8.53 -15.23
CA ARG A 474 -9.40 -8.93 -16.57
C ARG A 474 -10.00 -10.34 -16.56
N ALA A 475 -9.44 -11.29 -15.82
CA ALA A 475 -9.99 -12.64 -15.64
C ALA A 475 -11.31 -12.64 -14.83
N ILE A 476 -11.39 -11.88 -13.73
CA ILE A 476 -12.61 -11.72 -12.91
C ILE A 476 -13.80 -11.22 -13.75
N LEU A 477 -13.55 -10.25 -14.64
CA LEU A 477 -14.58 -9.71 -15.52
C LEU A 477 -14.91 -10.68 -16.67
N SER A 478 -13.92 -11.34 -17.27
CA SER A 478 -14.10 -12.18 -18.47
C SER A 478 -14.72 -13.55 -18.18
N PHE A 479 -14.45 -14.13 -17.02
CA PHE A 479 -14.97 -15.45 -16.61
C PHE A 479 -16.07 -15.38 -15.55
N ASP A 480 -16.51 -14.17 -15.20
CA ASP A 480 -17.46 -13.90 -14.11
C ASP A 480 -17.09 -14.59 -12.78
N LEU A 481 -15.82 -14.47 -12.37
CA LEU A 481 -15.31 -15.15 -11.19
C LEU A 481 -15.98 -14.65 -9.89
N ASN A 482 -16.12 -15.57 -8.94
CA ASN A 482 -16.64 -15.34 -7.59
C ASN A 482 -15.59 -15.72 -6.53
N PHE A 483 -15.05 -14.76 -5.81
CA PHE A 483 -14.13 -14.97 -4.68
C PHE A 483 -14.76 -14.70 -3.30
N TYR A 484 -16.07 -14.41 -3.21
CA TYR A 484 -16.70 -14.08 -1.92
C TYR A 484 -16.45 -15.15 -0.85
N ILE A 485 -15.99 -14.66 0.30
CA ILE A 485 -15.91 -15.31 1.62
C ILE A 485 -16.37 -14.29 2.67
N PRO A 486 -16.77 -14.69 3.89
CA PRO A 486 -17.10 -13.74 4.96
C PRO A 486 -16.01 -12.71 5.26
N ILE A 487 -16.41 -11.44 5.44
CA ILE A 487 -15.52 -10.32 5.79
C ILE A 487 -14.72 -10.56 7.08
N PRO A 488 -15.27 -11.21 8.13
CA PRO A 488 -14.48 -11.62 9.28
C PRO A 488 -13.33 -12.57 8.91
N LEU A 489 -13.50 -13.47 7.93
CA LEU A 489 -12.42 -14.35 7.46
C LEU A 489 -11.41 -13.62 6.57
N THR A 490 -11.84 -12.66 5.74
CA THR A 490 -10.91 -11.75 5.06
C THR A 490 -10.08 -10.93 6.06
N THR A 491 -10.67 -10.53 7.18
CA THR A 491 -9.97 -9.83 8.27
C THR A 491 -9.01 -10.77 9.01
N ALA A 492 -9.45 -11.97 9.39
CA ALA A 492 -8.59 -12.99 10.00
C ALA A 492 -7.38 -13.34 9.10
N ASN A 493 -7.59 -13.46 7.78
CA ASN A 493 -6.50 -13.66 6.82
C ASN A 493 -5.47 -12.50 6.84
N MET A 494 -5.89 -11.24 7.02
CA MET A 494 -4.96 -10.10 7.14
C MET A 494 -4.11 -10.19 8.40
N GLU A 495 -4.67 -10.70 9.51
CA GLU A 495 -3.89 -11.00 10.72
C GLU A 495 -2.91 -12.16 10.49
N THR A 496 -3.37 -13.27 9.86
CA THR A 496 -2.54 -14.43 9.51
C THR A 496 -1.30 -14.05 8.67
N THR A 497 -1.44 -13.08 7.75
CA THR A 497 -0.32 -12.59 6.93
C THR A 497 0.83 -11.99 7.75
N HIS A 498 0.60 -11.57 9.00
CA HIS A 498 1.67 -11.01 9.84
C HIS A 498 2.62 -12.06 10.44
N ALA A 499 2.30 -13.35 10.40
CA ALA A 499 3.25 -14.36 10.83
C ALA A 499 4.51 -14.34 9.94
N ARG A 500 5.70 -14.42 10.54
CA ARG A 500 6.94 -14.61 9.78
C ARG A 500 6.82 -15.86 8.88
N ASN A 501 7.27 -15.72 7.64
CA ASN A 501 7.21 -16.72 6.56
C ASN A 501 5.77 -17.19 6.22
N ALA A 502 4.74 -16.38 6.48
CA ALA A 502 3.33 -16.71 6.21
C ALA A 502 3.02 -17.13 4.77
N VAL A 503 3.86 -16.72 3.80
CA VAL A 503 3.74 -17.13 2.40
C VAL A 503 3.91 -18.64 2.19
N LEU A 504 4.68 -19.33 3.06
CA LEU A 504 4.92 -20.78 2.99
C LEU A 504 4.26 -21.54 4.16
N ASP A 505 4.30 -20.96 5.36
CA ASP A 505 4.00 -21.69 6.60
C ASP A 505 2.53 -21.58 7.06
N GLN A 506 1.74 -20.69 6.44
CA GLN A 506 0.35 -20.41 6.85
C GLN A 506 -0.68 -20.81 5.78
N LYS A 507 -1.93 -20.93 6.21
CA LYS A 507 -3.09 -21.16 5.35
C LYS A 507 -4.12 -20.05 5.54
N PHE A 508 -4.79 -19.72 4.45
CA PHE A 508 -5.73 -18.61 4.33
C PHE A 508 -7.10 -19.16 3.91
N HIS A 509 -8.18 -18.58 4.47
CA HIS A 509 -9.53 -18.89 4.04
C HIS A 509 -9.72 -18.39 2.60
N PHE A 510 -10.00 -19.29 1.67
CA PHE A 510 -10.15 -18.97 0.26
C PHE A 510 -11.28 -19.76 -0.41
N ARG A 511 -11.83 -19.21 -1.49
CA ARG A 511 -12.94 -19.78 -2.25
C ARG A 511 -12.60 -21.17 -2.82
N ASN A 512 -13.47 -22.15 -2.64
CA ASN A 512 -13.27 -23.51 -3.17
C ASN A 512 -13.44 -23.58 -4.70
N ASP A 513 -14.57 -23.12 -5.24
CA ASP A 513 -14.79 -22.95 -6.69
C ASP A 513 -15.12 -21.48 -7.01
N PRO A 514 -14.29 -20.80 -7.82
CA PRO A 514 -14.54 -19.43 -8.25
C PRO A 514 -15.32 -19.32 -9.58
N LEU A 515 -15.55 -20.42 -10.30
CA LEU A 515 -16.17 -20.41 -11.62
C LEU A 515 -17.72 -20.40 -11.53
N PRO A 516 -18.42 -19.86 -12.54
CA PRO A 516 -19.88 -20.00 -12.62
C PRO A 516 -20.28 -21.47 -12.82
N PRO A 517 -21.35 -21.97 -12.16
CA PRO A 517 -21.78 -23.36 -12.29
C PRO A 517 -22.03 -23.75 -13.74
N ARG A 518 -21.34 -24.80 -14.22
CA ARG A 518 -21.51 -25.30 -15.58
C ARG A 518 -22.97 -25.76 -15.78
N PRO A 519 -23.67 -25.32 -16.83
CA PRO A 519 -25.03 -25.80 -17.09
C PRO A 519 -24.98 -27.31 -17.34
N MET A 520 -25.75 -28.08 -16.56
CA MET A 520 -25.82 -29.52 -16.73
C MET A 520 -26.27 -29.85 -18.15
N LYS A 521 -25.43 -30.57 -18.90
CA LYS A 521 -25.85 -31.23 -20.13
C LYS A 521 -26.88 -32.29 -19.75
N ALA A 522 -28.13 -32.08 -20.15
CA ALA A 522 -29.21 -33.05 -19.94
C ALA A 522 -28.93 -34.31 -20.79
N ASN A 523 -28.24 -35.28 -20.20
CA ASN A 523 -27.98 -36.60 -20.80
C ASN A 523 -29.28 -37.42 -20.84
N GLY A 524 -30.14 -37.16 -21.84
CA GLY A 524 -31.32 -38.03 -22.05
C GLY A 524 -32.55 -37.40 -22.69
N ALA A 525 -32.43 -36.68 -23.82
CA ALA A 525 -33.58 -36.44 -24.70
C ALA A 525 -33.14 -36.31 -26.16
N SER A 526 -33.63 -37.19 -27.03
CA SER A 526 -33.59 -36.99 -28.48
C SER A 526 -34.91 -36.35 -28.91
N GLY A 527 -34.87 -35.10 -29.35
CA GLY A 527 -36.06 -34.41 -29.86
C GLY A 527 -36.00 -32.88 -29.77
N THR A 528 -36.46 -32.24 -30.84
CA THR A 528 -36.80 -30.80 -30.98
C THR A 528 -35.72 -29.75 -30.66
N THR A 529 -35.31 -29.02 -31.71
CA THR A 529 -34.48 -27.82 -31.61
C THR A 529 -35.27 -26.64 -31.02
N THR A 530 -35.17 -26.46 -29.72
CA THR A 530 -35.48 -25.19 -29.05
C THR A 530 -34.27 -24.74 -28.24
N PRO A 531 -33.83 -23.46 -28.32
CA PRO A 531 -32.73 -22.98 -27.51
C PRO A 531 -33.17 -22.95 -26.04
N ALA A 532 -32.48 -23.70 -25.18
CA ALA A 532 -32.77 -23.72 -23.76
C ALA A 532 -32.60 -22.31 -23.17
N TYR A 533 -33.61 -21.84 -22.42
CA TYR A 533 -33.60 -20.53 -21.78
C TYR A 533 -32.50 -20.50 -20.70
N GLN A 534 -31.34 -19.95 -21.03
CA GLN A 534 -30.33 -19.66 -20.02
C GLN A 534 -30.77 -18.45 -19.19
N PRO A 535 -30.84 -18.55 -17.85
CA PRO A 535 -31.09 -17.40 -17.01
C PRO A 535 -29.94 -16.40 -17.19
N SER A 536 -30.25 -15.14 -17.45
CA SER A 536 -29.28 -14.05 -17.68
C SER A 536 -28.54 -13.58 -16.42
N ARG A 537 -28.62 -14.37 -15.33
CA ARG A 537 -28.06 -14.09 -14.01
C ARG A 537 -27.60 -15.43 -13.42
N PRO A 538 -26.36 -15.54 -12.90
CA PRO A 538 -25.93 -16.78 -12.24
C PRO A 538 -26.83 -17.06 -11.03
N PRO A 539 -27.11 -18.33 -10.71
CA PRO A 539 -27.95 -18.69 -9.57
C PRO A 539 -27.29 -18.25 -8.26
N THR A 540 -28.10 -17.81 -7.30
CA THR A 540 -27.65 -17.62 -5.92
C THR A 540 -27.21 -18.97 -5.34
N PRO A 541 -26.05 -19.06 -4.65
CA PRO A 541 -25.59 -20.31 -4.04
C PRO A 541 -26.61 -20.89 -3.05
N THR A 542 -26.71 -22.23 -3.02
CA THR A 542 -27.66 -22.96 -2.16
C THR A 542 -26.92 -24.00 -1.32
N GLY A 543 -26.66 -23.69 -0.05
CA GLY A 543 -25.98 -24.56 0.91
C GLY A 543 -25.54 -23.77 2.15
N PRO A 544 -24.80 -24.38 3.08
CA PRO A 544 -23.98 -23.67 4.07
C PRO A 544 -23.04 -22.66 3.39
N VAL A 545 -22.53 -21.67 4.13
CA VAL A 545 -21.44 -20.80 3.64
C VAL A 545 -20.09 -21.48 3.80
N GLU A 546 -20.00 -22.28 4.85
CA GLU A 546 -18.80 -22.93 5.37
C GLU A 546 -18.20 -23.89 4.33
N ASP A 547 -19.04 -24.50 3.49
CA ASP A 547 -18.67 -25.39 2.39
C ASP A 547 -18.14 -24.64 1.14
N GLU A 548 -18.37 -23.31 1.03
CA GLU A 548 -17.96 -22.52 -0.15
C GLU A 548 -16.48 -22.10 -0.12
N HIS A 549 -15.79 -22.31 1.00
CA HIS A 549 -14.38 -21.93 1.21
C HIS A 549 -13.60 -22.94 2.07
N SER A 550 -12.26 -22.93 1.99
CA SER A 550 -11.38 -23.78 2.80
C SER A 550 -10.04 -23.10 3.11
N LEU A 551 -9.19 -23.75 3.92
CA LEU A 551 -7.86 -23.28 4.28
C LEU A 551 -6.80 -23.75 3.26
N MET A 552 -6.35 -22.83 2.41
CA MET A 552 -5.37 -23.07 1.35
C MET A 552 -4.06 -22.34 1.64
N THR A 553 -2.92 -22.93 1.28
CA THR A 553 -1.62 -22.23 1.25
C THR A 553 -1.58 -21.21 0.11
N ILE A 554 -0.63 -20.27 0.14
CA ILE A 554 -0.44 -19.34 -0.98
C ILE A 554 -0.09 -20.10 -2.28
N ASP A 555 0.65 -21.20 -2.20
CA ASP A 555 0.97 -22.05 -3.37
C ASP A 555 -0.30 -22.64 -4.00
N GLU A 556 -1.19 -23.24 -3.19
CA GLU A 556 -2.49 -23.75 -3.64
C GLU A 556 -3.36 -22.66 -4.29
N ILE A 557 -3.35 -21.43 -3.73
CA ILE A 557 -4.12 -20.30 -4.26
C ILE A 557 -3.50 -19.76 -5.57
N ILE A 558 -2.18 -19.72 -5.71
CA ILE A 558 -1.51 -19.11 -6.86
C ILE A 558 -1.30 -20.09 -8.01
N ASN A 559 -0.76 -21.27 -7.71
CA ASN A 559 -0.40 -22.30 -8.69
C ASN A 559 -1.51 -23.35 -8.90
N GLY A 560 -2.41 -23.53 -7.92
CA GLY A 560 -3.54 -24.46 -7.98
C GLY A 560 -3.36 -25.70 -7.10
N GLN A 561 -4.48 -26.33 -6.73
CA GLN A 561 -4.49 -27.60 -6.01
C GLN A 561 -4.36 -28.80 -6.95
N SER A 562 -3.92 -29.94 -6.40
CA SER A 562 -3.90 -31.20 -7.15
C SER A 562 -5.30 -31.82 -7.29
N GLY A 563 -5.64 -32.31 -8.48
CA GLY A 563 -6.92 -32.97 -8.77
C GLY A 563 -8.01 -32.00 -9.19
N GLU A 564 -9.24 -32.20 -8.69
CA GLU A 564 -10.42 -31.35 -8.98
C GLU A 564 -10.60 -30.21 -7.95
N GLY A 565 -9.50 -29.78 -7.31
CA GLY A 565 -9.50 -28.67 -6.35
C GLY A 565 -9.47 -27.27 -6.99
N PHE A 566 -9.15 -26.26 -6.19
CA PHE A 566 -9.05 -24.87 -6.65
C PHE A 566 -8.05 -24.74 -7.82
N PRO A 567 -8.42 -24.11 -8.95
CA PRO A 567 -7.64 -24.16 -10.18
C PRO A 567 -6.35 -23.34 -10.18
N GLY A 568 -6.15 -22.45 -9.20
CA GLY A 568 -5.02 -21.53 -9.13
C GLY A 568 -5.25 -20.20 -9.87
N LEU A 569 -4.85 -19.09 -9.25
CA LEU A 569 -5.01 -17.74 -9.81
C LEU A 569 -4.18 -17.53 -11.08
N ILE A 570 -2.96 -18.08 -11.17
CA ILE A 570 -2.14 -17.95 -12.38
C ILE A 570 -2.65 -18.85 -13.51
N PRO A 571 -3.03 -20.13 -13.31
CA PRO A 571 -3.75 -20.90 -14.33
C PRO A 571 -5.05 -20.23 -14.84
N LEU A 572 -5.80 -19.52 -13.98
CA LEU A 572 -6.95 -18.71 -14.42
C LEU A 572 -6.51 -17.53 -15.31
N VAL A 573 -5.43 -16.83 -14.96
CA VAL A 573 -4.84 -15.76 -15.80
C VAL A 573 -4.30 -16.30 -17.13
N GLU A 574 -3.64 -17.46 -17.13
CA GLU A 574 -3.14 -18.11 -18.33
C GLU A 574 -4.29 -18.59 -19.23
N SER A 575 -5.38 -19.11 -18.64
CA SER A 575 -6.61 -19.43 -19.36
C SER A 575 -7.23 -18.19 -20.01
N TYR A 576 -7.27 -17.05 -19.30
CA TYR A 576 -7.71 -15.77 -19.86
C TYR A 576 -6.80 -15.32 -21.02
N LEU A 577 -5.48 -15.33 -20.84
CA LEU A 577 -4.50 -14.98 -21.88
C LEU A 577 -4.59 -15.89 -23.11
N ASN A 578 -4.97 -17.16 -22.94
CA ASN A 578 -5.17 -18.10 -24.05
C ASN A 578 -6.55 -17.95 -24.73
N SER A 579 -7.49 -17.22 -24.13
CA SER A 579 -8.83 -16.94 -24.69
C SER A 579 -8.90 -15.66 -25.54
N VAL A 580 -7.85 -14.84 -25.50
CA VAL A 580 -7.75 -13.54 -26.18
C VAL A 580 -6.70 -13.56 -27.29
N ASN A 581 -6.85 -12.67 -28.28
CA ASN A 581 -5.87 -12.52 -29.36
C ASN A 581 -4.68 -11.68 -28.90
N ILE A 582 -3.67 -12.34 -28.32
CA ILE A 582 -2.38 -11.76 -27.89
C ILE A 582 -1.25 -12.30 -28.79
N ASP A 583 -0.27 -11.46 -29.13
CA ASP A 583 0.90 -11.90 -29.89
C ASP A 583 1.88 -12.71 -29.02
N VAL A 584 2.65 -13.60 -29.66
CA VAL A 584 3.50 -14.58 -28.98
C VAL A 584 4.61 -13.91 -28.16
N GLU A 585 5.18 -12.82 -28.68
CA GLU A 585 6.22 -12.03 -28.01
C GLU A 585 5.69 -11.45 -26.69
N THR A 586 4.55 -10.76 -26.74
CA THR A 586 3.89 -10.22 -25.54
C THR A 586 3.47 -11.35 -24.58
N ARG A 587 2.99 -12.49 -25.09
CA ARG A 587 2.60 -13.65 -24.27
C ARG A 587 3.78 -14.30 -23.55
N CYS A 588 4.98 -14.27 -24.14
CA CYS A 588 6.23 -14.75 -23.54
C CYS A 588 6.76 -13.79 -22.47
N GLU A 589 6.78 -12.48 -22.72
CA GLU A 589 7.19 -11.51 -21.68
C GLU A 589 6.23 -11.51 -20.48
N LEU A 590 4.92 -11.62 -20.71
CA LEU A 590 3.96 -11.81 -19.62
C LEU A 590 4.21 -13.09 -18.81
N ALA A 591 4.77 -14.14 -19.41
CA ALA A 591 5.15 -15.36 -18.69
C ALA A 591 6.35 -15.14 -17.74
N ARG A 592 7.31 -14.26 -18.09
CA ARG A 592 8.46 -13.89 -17.23
C ARG A 592 7.99 -13.27 -15.90
N TYR A 593 7.00 -12.38 -15.95
CA TYR A 593 6.41 -11.76 -14.76
C TYR A 593 5.58 -12.76 -13.93
N LEU A 594 4.81 -13.64 -14.58
CA LEU A 594 4.00 -14.65 -13.87
C LEU A 594 4.87 -15.73 -13.19
N ASP A 595 5.99 -16.14 -13.81
CA ASP A 595 6.91 -17.14 -13.25
C ASP A 595 7.53 -16.70 -11.91
N LEU A 596 7.85 -15.40 -11.74
CA LEU A 596 8.27 -14.83 -10.46
C LEU A 596 7.27 -15.14 -9.35
N ILE A 597 5.98 -14.93 -9.63
CA ILE A 597 4.89 -15.08 -8.64
C ILE A 597 4.60 -16.56 -8.40
N ARG A 598 4.62 -17.40 -9.44
CA ARG A 598 4.56 -18.88 -9.31
C ARG A 598 5.65 -19.40 -8.37
N LYS A 599 6.87 -18.88 -8.50
CA LYS A 599 8.04 -19.32 -7.72
C LYS A 599 8.09 -18.75 -6.31
N ARG A 600 7.60 -17.53 -6.07
CA ARG A 600 7.43 -16.99 -4.71
C ARG A 600 6.38 -17.75 -3.92
N ALA A 601 5.23 -18.06 -4.54
CA ALA A 601 4.18 -18.84 -3.89
C ALA A 601 4.63 -20.25 -3.49
N SER A 602 5.42 -20.92 -4.34
CA SER A 602 5.99 -22.27 -4.07
C SER A 602 7.32 -22.24 -3.29
N GLY A 603 7.79 -21.07 -2.83
CA GLY A 603 9.04 -20.93 -2.08
C GLY A 603 10.34 -21.18 -2.86
N GLN A 604 10.26 -21.44 -4.17
CA GLN A 604 11.40 -21.56 -5.09
C GLN A 604 12.16 -20.25 -5.26
N LEU A 605 11.48 -19.12 -5.05
CA LEU A 605 12.06 -17.79 -4.89
C LEU A 605 11.62 -17.22 -3.55
N TRP A 606 12.48 -16.41 -2.95
CA TRP A 606 12.24 -15.79 -1.64
C TRP A 606 11.46 -14.48 -1.77
N THR A 607 10.75 -14.12 -0.71
CA THR A 607 10.20 -12.78 -0.50
C THR A 607 11.30 -11.82 -0.03
N GLY A 608 11.08 -10.51 -0.19
CA GLY A 608 12.02 -9.48 0.27
C GLY A 608 12.35 -9.62 1.75
N ALA A 609 11.35 -9.91 2.59
CA ALA A 609 11.54 -10.06 4.03
C ALA A 609 12.42 -11.27 4.39
N LYS A 610 12.24 -12.40 3.71
CA LYS A 610 13.08 -13.59 3.89
C LYS A 610 14.53 -13.31 3.49
N TRP A 611 14.74 -12.61 2.37
CA TRP A 611 16.09 -12.25 1.92
C TRP A 611 16.77 -11.23 2.84
N ILE A 612 16.09 -10.13 3.22
CA ILE A 612 16.63 -9.12 4.15
C ILE A 612 16.99 -9.77 5.50
N ARG A 613 16.13 -10.65 6.03
CA ARG A 613 16.38 -11.39 7.27
C ARG A 613 17.59 -12.32 7.15
N HIS A 614 17.74 -13.02 6.02
CA HIS A 614 18.92 -13.85 5.75
C HIS A 614 20.19 -13.01 5.61
N PHE A 615 20.13 -11.86 4.92
CA PHE A 615 21.26 -10.94 4.78
C PHE A 615 21.79 -10.49 6.14
N VAL A 616 20.90 -10.09 7.06
CA VAL A 616 21.28 -9.73 8.44
C VAL A 616 21.89 -10.93 9.17
N HIS A 617 21.24 -12.10 9.14
CA HIS A 617 21.71 -13.29 9.87
C HIS A 617 23.09 -13.79 9.38
N SER A 618 23.36 -13.68 8.08
CA SER A 618 24.63 -14.06 7.46
C SER A 618 25.72 -12.97 7.53
N HIS A 619 25.47 -11.82 8.17
CA HIS A 619 26.41 -10.71 8.23
C HIS A 619 27.46 -10.87 9.34
N GLN A 620 28.74 -10.61 9.05
CA GLN A 620 29.85 -10.82 9.99
C GLN A 620 29.72 -10.07 11.34
N ASP A 621 29.07 -8.90 11.33
CA ASP A 621 28.87 -8.05 12.52
C ASP A 621 27.60 -8.40 13.31
N TYR A 622 26.78 -9.35 12.83
CA TYR A 622 25.57 -9.79 13.50
C TYR A 622 25.88 -10.83 14.60
N LYS A 623 25.15 -10.78 15.71
CA LYS A 623 25.53 -11.50 16.95
C LYS A 623 24.47 -12.49 17.42
N ALA A 624 23.51 -12.85 16.56
CA ALA A 624 22.30 -13.59 16.94
C ALA A 624 21.50 -12.90 18.07
N ASP A 625 21.62 -11.58 18.23
CA ASP A 625 20.96 -10.75 19.25
C ASP A 625 19.76 -9.97 18.69
N SER A 626 19.38 -10.24 17.44
CA SER A 626 18.38 -9.50 16.65
C SER A 626 18.69 -8.01 16.41
N VAL A 627 19.91 -7.53 16.67
CA VAL A 627 20.31 -6.13 16.44
C VAL A 627 20.87 -5.92 15.03
N VAL A 628 20.21 -5.05 14.26
CA VAL A 628 20.64 -4.62 12.91
C VAL A 628 21.49 -3.36 13.04
N SER A 629 22.80 -3.53 13.29
CA SER A 629 23.77 -2.45 13.51
C SER A 629 23.86 -1.42 12.37
N GLU A 630 24.51 -0.27 12.62
CA GLU A 630 24.76 0.74 11.58
C GLU A 630 25.51 0.18 10.37
N GLY A 631 26.54 -0.64 10.59
CA GLY A 631 27.29 -1.31 9.52
C GLY A 631 26.45 -2.30 8.73
N ILE A 632 25.65 -3.14 9.41
CA ILE A 632 24.71 -4.06 8.77
C ILE A 632 23.70 -3.28 7.90
N ASN A 633 23.18 -2.16 8.42
CA ASN A 633 22.24 -1.31 7.70
C ASN A 633 22.89 -0.65 6.47
N TYR A 634 24.13 -0.17 6.57
CA TYR A 634 24.86 0.38 5.42
C TYR A 634 25.08 -0.67 4.32
N ASP A 635 25.60 -1.85 4.67
CA ASP A 635 25.86 -2.91 3.68
C ASP A 635 24.55 -3.49 3.12
N LEU A 636 23.47 -3.55 3.89
CA LEU A 636 22.13 -3.91 3.43
C LEU A 636 21.60 -2.92 2.38
N ILE A 637 21.65 -1.61 2.66
CA ILE A 637 21.16 -0.61 1.69
C ILE A 637 22.07 -0.54 0.45
N LYS A 638 23.38 -0.82 0.58
CA LYS A 638 24.28 -1.03 -0.58
C LYS A 638 23.89 -2.27 -1.40
N ALA A 639 23.62 -3.41 -0.77
CA ALA A 639 23.19 -4.62 -1.46
C ALA A 639 21.85 -4.43 -2.17
N VAL A 640 20.91 -3.70 -1.55
CA VAL A 640 19.63 -3.32 -2.17
C VAL A 640 19.83 -2.43 -3.39
N GLU A 641 20.69 -1.41 -3.31
CA GLU A 641 21.01 -0.52 -4.45
C GLU A 641 21.66 -1.28 -5.62
N ASP A 642 22.51 -2.27 -5.31
CA ASP A 642 23.08 -3.20 -6.28
C ASP A 642 22.01 -4.09 -6.93
N ILE A 643 21.10 -4.69 -6.15
CA ILE A 643 20.00 -5.52 -6.66
C ILE A 643 19.08 -4.71 -7.57
N THR A 644 18.72 -3.48 -7.19
CA THR A 644 17.91 -2.57 -8.01
C THR A 644 18.53 -2.32 -9.41
N LYS A 645 19.86 -2.28 -9.52
CA LYS A 645 20.57 -2.16 -10.81
C LYS A 645 20.72 -3.49 -11.54
N ASN A 646 21.17 -4.52 -10.83
CA ASN A 646 21.68 -5.75 -11.42
C ASN A 646 20.62 -6.82 -11.59
N GLU A 647 19.52 -6.82 -10.82
CA GLU A 647 18.46 -7.84 -10.88
C GLU A 647 19.04 -9.28 -10.76
N GLY A 648 19.96 -9.46 -9.79
CA GLY A 648 20.68 -10.70 -9.54
C GLY A 648 21.68 -11.15 -10.61
N LYS A 649 21.96 -10.34 -11.65
CA LYS A 649 22.88 -10.72 -12.75
C LYS A 649 24.33 -10.98 -12.29
N ASN A 650 24.69 -10.49 -11.10
CA ASN A 650 25.98 -10.65 -10.42
C ASN A 650 25.92 -11.60 -9.20
N GLY A 651 24.79 -12.27 -8.96
CA GLY A 651 24.56 -13.16 -7.82
C GLY A 651 23.94 -12.50 -6.57
N MET A 652 24.02 -11.17 -6.42
CA MET A 652 23.42 -10.49 -5.26
C MET A 652 21.88 -10.53 -5.35
N GLY A 653 21.22 -11.11 -4.35
CA GLY A 653 19.76 -11.25 -4.33
C GLY A 653 19.20 -12.22 -5.38
N GLU A 654 20.02 -13.17 -5.88
CA GLU A 654 19.56 -14.14 -6.86
C GLU A 654 18.40 -15.01 -6.32
N GLU A 655 18.35 -15.27 -5.01
CA GLU A 655 17.31 -16.06 -4.36
C GLU A 655 15.90 -15.45 -4.46
N MET A 656 15.80 -14.14 -4.72
CA MET A 656 14.52 -13.44 -4.93
C MET A 656 14.06 -13.40 -6.39
N LEU A 657 14.99 -13.58 -7.35
CA LEU A 657 14.81 -13.21 -8.76
C LEU A 657 15.15 -14.33 -9.76
N ARG A 658 15.96 -15.31 -9.35
CA ARG A 658 16.61 -16.31 -10.20
C ARG A 658 16.59 -17.68 -9.50
N SER A 659 15.66 -18.54 -9.90
CA SER A 659 15.73 -19.96 -9.51
C SER A 659 17.05 -20.52 -10.01
N GLY A 660 17.90 -21.04 -9.11
CA GLY A 660 19.31 -21.44 -9.34
C GLY A 660 19.51 -22.62 -10.30
N TRP A 661 19.05 -22.45 -11.54
CA TRP A 661 19.09 -23.41 -12.63
C TRP A 661 19.58 -22.67 -13.88
N THR A 662 20.66 -23.14 -14.48
CA THR A 662 21.17 -22.64 -15.76
C THR A 662 20.16 -22.92 -16.86
N PHE A 663 19.31 -21.95 -17.16
CA PHE A 663 18.22 -22.10 -18.13
C PHE A 663 18.76 -22.23 -19.55
N LEU A 664 18.96 -23.48 -20.00
CA LEU A 664 18.97 -23.80 -21.42
C LEU A 664 17.63 -23.33 -22.02
N PRO A 665 17.63 -22.50 -23.08
CA PRO A 665 16.39 -22.01 -23.66
C PRO A 665 15.46 -23.17 -24.04
N PRO A 666 14.12 -23.01 -23.98
CA PRO A 666 13.17 -24.07 -24.35
C PRO A 666 13.42 -24.67 -25.73
N ILE A 667 13.93 -23.84 -26.66
CA ILE A 667 14.37 -24.24 -28.00
C ILE A 667 15.49 -25.29 -27.95
N LEU A 668 16.48 -25.15 -27.07
CA LEU A 668 17.57 -26.12 -26.94
C LEU A 668 17.14 -27.38 -26.17
N ALA A 669 16.24 -27.28 -25.19
CA ALA A 669 15.64 -28.46 -24.56
C ALA A 669 14.86 -29.31 -25.58
N LEU A 670 14.12 -28.66 -26.48
CA LEU A 670 13.39 -29.30 -27.58
C LEU A 670 14.33 -29.93 -28.64
N LEU A 671 15.46 -29.28 -28.95
CA LEU A 671 16.49 -29.78 -29.87
C LEU A 671 17.33 -30.93 -29.28
N LEU A 672 17.51 -30.97 -27.96
CA LEU A 672 18.28 -32.01 -27.25
C LEU A 672 17.41 -33.22 -26.83
N GLY A 673 16.09 -33.17 -27.02
CA GLY A 673 15.19 -34.28 -26.73
C GLY A 673 15.04 -34.64 -25.24
N ILE A 674 15.42 -33.74 -24.33
CA ILE A 674 15.42 -34.01 -22.88
C ILE A 674 14.02 -33.82 -22.33
N ALA A 675 13.24 -34.90 -22.31
CA ALA A 675 11.95 -34.93 -21.63
C ALA A 675 12.12 -34.81 -20.11
N SER A 676 11.35 -33.93 -19.47
CA SER A 676 11.23 -33.91 -18.01
C SER A 676 10.47 -35.16 -17.53
N PRO A 677 10.78 -35.72 -16.34
CA PRO A 677 10.16 -36.97 -15.90
C PRO A 677 8.66 -36.82 -15.61
N ALA A 678 7.81 -37.42 -16.44
CA ALA A 678 6.41 -37.62 -16.09
C ALA A 678 6.31 -38.65 -14.96
N SER A 679 5.45 -38.36 -13.96
CA SER A 679 5.19 -39.25 -12.83
C SER A 679 4.68 -40.61 -13.31
N SER A 680 5.45 -41.67 -13.06
CA SER A 680 5.06 -43.03 -13.46
C SER A 680 3.98 -43.60 -12.53
N PRO A 681 2.97 -44.32 -13.05
CA PRO A 681 1.93 -44.92 -12.23
C PRO A 681 2.45 -46.12 -11.43
N ALA A 682 1.92 -46.31 -10.22
CA ALA A 682 2.25 -47.45 -9.38
C ALA A 682 1.66 -48.78 -9.93
N PRO A 683 2.33 -49.93 -9.76
CA PRO A 683 1.82 -51.21 -10.26
C PRO A 683 0.63 -51.74 -9.45
N VAL A 684 -0.36 -52.32 -10.15
CA VAL A 684 -1.45 -53.07 -9.52
C VAL A 684 -0.96 -54.45 -9.08
N GLN A 685 -1.28 -54.85 -7.84
CA GLN A 685 -1.31 -56.25 -7.41
C GLN A 685 -2.72 -56.63 -6.94
N ALA A 686 -3.08 -57.90 -7.10
CA ALA A 686 -4.47 -58.36 -7.00
C ALA A 686 -4.71 -59.30 -5.80
N SER A 687 -5.86 -59.09 -5.16
CA SER A 687 -6.73 -60.08 -4.49
C SER A 687 -6.11 -61.33 -3.82
N ASN A 688 -6.32 -61.47 -2.50
CA ASN A 688 -7.41 -62.36 -2.04
C ASN A 688 -7.83 -62.10 -0.57
N PRO A 689 -9.01 -62.57 -0.13
CA PRO A 689 -9.65 -62.13 1.12
C PRO A 689 -9.56 -63.14 2.27
N PHE A 690 -9.82 -62.68 3.50
CA PHE A 690 -10.48 -63.49 4.55
C PHE A 690 -11.32 -62.62 5.50
N THR A 691 -12.23 -63.30 6.21
CA THR A 691 -13.27 -62.82 7.15
C THR A 691 -12.66 -62.19 8.45
N ASN A 692 -13.41 -61.57 9.39
CA ASN A 692 -14.83 -61.72 9.74
C ASN A 692 -15.40 -60.54 10.60
N ASN A 693 -16.74 -60.52 10.72
CA ASN A 693 -17.62 -59.84 11.70
C ASN A 693 -17.04 -59.18 12.96
N ASN A 694 -17.57 -57.99 13.33
CA ASN A 694 -18.72 -57.95 14.27
C ASN A 694 -19.48 -56.62 14.31
N ASN A 695 -20.76 -56.67 14.72
CA ASN A 695 -21.68 -55.54 14.82
C ASN A 695 -21.78 -55.02 16.28
N ASN A 696 -22.06 -53.73 16.49
CA ASN A 696 -23.39 -53.26 16.89
C ASN A 696 -23.45 -51.75 17.24
N ASN A 697 -24.28 -51.03 16.48
CA ASN A 697 -25.42 -50.23 16.96
C ASN A 697 -25.39 -49.49 18.32
N ASP A 698 -25.50 -48.16 18.19
CA ASP A 698 -26.66 -47.34 18.65
C ASP A 698 -26.65 -46.50 19.95
N LEU A 699 -27.25 -45.32 19.78
CA LEU A 699 -27.98 -44.46 20.72
C LEU A 699 -27.25 -43.83 21.94
N GLY A 700 -27.10 -42.49 21.88
CA GLY A 700 -28.18 -41.67 22.44
C GLY A 700 -27.86 -40.58 23.47
N TRP A 701 -27.60 -39.36 22.98
CA TRP A 701 -28.10 -38.06 23.51
C TRP A 701 -27.69 -37.49 24.90
N THR A 702 -27.66 -36.14 24.89
CA THR A 702 -27.92 -35.18 26.00
C THR A 702 -26.90 -34.86 27.11
N THR A 703 -26.37 -33.63 27.00
CA THR A 703 -26.33 -32.54 28.02
C THR A 703 -25.15 -32.32 28.99
N ASN A 704 -24.92 -31.01 29.22
CA ASN A 704 -24.29 -30.32 30.37
C ASN A 704 -22.75 -30.17 30.44
N LEU A 705 -22.30 -29.01 29.93
CA LEU A 705 -21.32 -28.11 30.58
C LEU A 705 -21.81 -27.70 32.01
N PRO A 706 -20.96 -27.21 32.97
CA PRO A 706 -19.97 -26.16 32.70
C PRO A 706 -18.68 -26.06 33.56
N ALA A 707 -17.83 -25.11 33.13
CA ALA A 707 -16.96 -24.20 33.91
C ALA A 707 -15.66 -24.66 34.63
N SER A 708 -14.57 -23.98 34.21
CA SER A 708 -13.48 -23.39 35.01
C SER A 708 -12.62 -24.23 35.98
N MET A 709 -11.30 -24.21 35.76
CA MET A 709 -10.27 -24.15 36.82
C MET A 709 -9.12 -23.21 36.43
N GLN A 710 -8.50 -22.57 37.43
CA GLN A 710 -7.30 -21.73 37.33
C GLN A 710 -6.12 -22.40 38.08
N PRO A 711 -4.85 -21.95 37.89
CA PRO A 711 -3.66 -22.69 38.32
C PRO A 711 -3.28 -22.50 39.80
N PRO A 712 -2.41 -23.36 40.36
CA PRO A 712 -1.98 -23.31 41.77
C PRO A 712 -0.74 -22.43 42.03
N LEU A 713 -0.69 -21.89 43.24
CA LEU A 713 0.51 -21.33 43.91
C LEU A 713 0.87 -22.18 45.15
N PRO A 714 2.13 -22.14 45.61
CA PRO A 714 2.42 -22.32 47.04
C PRO A 714 3.28 -21.20 47.67
N GLN A 715 3.36 -21.22 48.99
CA GLN A 715 3.72 -20.11 49.90
C GLN A 715 5.22 -20.04 50.29
N SER A 716 5.58 -19.02 51.09
CA SER A 716 6.86 -18.79 51.79
C SER A 716 6.58 -18.10 53.15
N PRO A 717 7.55 -17.69 54.03
CA PRO A 717 9.00 -17.93 54.12
C PRO A 717 9.39 -18.62 55.48
N PRO A 718 10.63 -18.52 56.05
CA PRO A 718 10.97 -17.36 56.94
C PRO A 718 12.47 -16.94 57.14
N ASN A 719 12.68 -15.63 57.30
CA ASN A 719 13.60 -14.88 58.21
C ASN A 719 15.15 -15.05 58.33
N THR A 720 15.82 -13.89 58.14
CA THR A 720 16.92 -13.25 58.94
C THR A 720 18.35 -13.83 59.04
N THR A 721 19.36 -13.05 58.61
CA THR A 721 20.28 -12.23 59.48
C THR A 721 21.36 -11.46 58.66
N SER A 722 22.10 -10.57 59.33
CA SER A 722 23.30 -9.81 58.85
C SER A 722 24.46 -10.06 59.85
N PRO A 723 25.71 -9.49 59.79
CA PRO A 723 26.22 -8.35 58.97
C PRO A 723 27.73 -8.40 58.53
N ARG A 724 28.25 -7.24 58.08
CA ARG A 724 29.61 -6.66 58.28
C ARG A 724 30.82 -6.94 57.32
N SER A 725 31.35 -5.80 56.84
CA SER A 725 32.74 -5.25 57.00
C SER A 725 33.85 -5.47 55.94
N GLN A 726 34.47 -4.32 55.57
CA GLN A 726 35.90 -4.07 55.26
C GLN A 726 36.53 -4.75 54.01
N SER A 727 37.63 -4.28 53.38
CA SER A 727 38.22 -2.93 53.09
C SER A 727 39.59 -3.12 52.40
N LEU A 728 40.08 -2.18 51.54
CA LEU A 728 41.47 -1.64 51.49
C LEU A 728 41.95 -1.07 50.11
N THR A 729 42.85 -0.07 50.18
CA THR A 729 43.88 0.43 49.21
C THR A 729 43.51 0.62 47.72
N ALA A 730 43.58 1.84 47.14
CA ALA A 730 44.72 2.77 46.91
C ALA A 730 45.60 2.38 45.70
N ILE A 731 45.99 3.32 44.81
CA ILE A 731 47.22 4.14 44.91
C ILE A 731 47.22 5.26 43.84
N LEU A 732 47.66 6.49 44.20
CA LEU A 732 48.33 7.60 43.44
C LEU A 732 47.87 7.93 41.98
N HIS A 733 47.89 9.16 41.43
CA HIS A 733 48.21 10.55 41.83
C HIS A 733 47.49 11.48 40.77
N HIS A 734 47.57 12.81 40.68
CA HIS A 734 48.32 13.89 41.35
C HIS A 734 47.44 15.16 41.43
N ASP A 735 48.02 16.37 41.47
CA ASP A 735 47.33 17.63 41.83
C ASP A 735 47.39 18.72 40.74
N ILE A 736 46.35 19.57 40.67
CA ILE A 736 46.43 21.03 40.37
C ILE A 736 45.45 21.74 41.35
N PRO A 737 45.76 22.93 41.93
CA PRO A 737 45.38 23.20 43.32
C PRO A 737 44.14 24.11 43.56
N VAL A 738 43.67 24.05 44.81
CA VAL A 738 42.61 24.85 45.43
C VAL A 738 43.12 26.18 46.00
N TYR A 739 42.34 27.28 45.90
CA TYR A 739 42.18 28.31 46.95
C TYR A 739 40.97 29.22 46.64
N GLY A 740 40.02 29.52 47.55
CA GLY A 740 39.69 28.84 48.80
C GLY A 740 38.96 29.72 49.86
N SER A 741 38.09 29.08 50.66
CA SER A 741 37.62 29.54 51.98
C SER A 741 36.55 30.68 52.02
N ARG A 742 35.66 30.81 53.04
CA ARG A 742 35.31 29.93 54.18
C ARG A 742 34.01 30.38 54.89
N ARG A 743 33.35 29.43 55.60
CA ARG A 743 32.32 29.56 56.68
C ARG A 743 30.89 30.02 56.30
N GLY A 744 29.90 29.18 56.62
CA GLY A 744 28.51 29.57 56.96
C GLY A 744 28.37 29.76 58.49
N PRO A 745 27.33 29.25 59.20
CA PRO A 745 26.13 28.48 58.76
C PRO A 745 24.79 29.02 59.34
N GLY A 746 23.64 28.36 59.09
CA GLY A 746 22.40 28.64 59.85
C GLY A 746 21.12 27.88 59.46
N ALA A 747 20.64 27.01 60.37
CA ALA A 747 19.25 26.55 60.62
C ALA A 747 18.28 26.15 59.46
N THR A 748 17.92 24.86 59.47
CA THR A 748 16.66 24.25 58.97
C THR A 748 15.59 24.20 60.10
N PRO A 749 14.40 23.56 59.93
CA PRO A 749 13.37 23.68 58.88
C PRO A 749 11.94 23.84 59.50
N LEU A 750 10.86 23.81 58.69
CA LEU A 750 9.71 22.91 58.96
C LEU A 750 8.80 22.69 57.73
N PHE A 751 8.06 21.58 57.74
CA PHE A 751 6.95 21.25 56.83
C PHE A 751 5.61 21.75 57.41
N ILE A 752 4.58 21.90 56.56
CA ILE A 752 3.36 21.05 56.56
C ILE A 752 2.49 21.40 55.33
N ASP A 753 1.53 20.52 55.02
CA ASP A 753 0.89 20.31 53.72
C ASP A 753 -0.66 20.40 53.80
N LEU A 754 -1.34 20.22 52.66
CA LEU A 754 -2.74 19.78 52.45
C LEU A 754 -3.88 20.81 52.29
N THR A 755 -4.46 20.75 51.07
CA THR A 755 -5.91 20.59 50.73
C THR A 755 -6.87 21.78 50.51
N ALA A 756 -7.87 21.45 49.65
CA ALA A 756 -9.21 22.03 49.46
C ALA A 756 -9.45 23.11 48.37
N ASP A 757 -9.88 22.62 47.21
CA ASP A 757 -10.67 23.27 46.14
C ASP A 757 -12.19 23.12 46.46
N PRO A 758 -13.20 23.65 45.71
CA PRO A 758 -13.28 24.76 44.74
C PRO A 758 -14.37 25.81 45.11
N LEU A 759 -14.59 26.84 44.26
CA LEU A 759 -15.93 27.42 43.96
C LEU A 759 -15.91 28.40 42.75
N GLN A 760 -17.03 28.48 42.01
CA GLN A 760 -17.27 29.41 40.87
C GLN A 760 -18.47 30.37 41.17
N PRO A 761 -19.05 31.13 40.21
CA PRO A 761 -18.51 32.31 39.52
C PRO A 761 -19.45 33.54 39.57
N HIS A 762 -18.99 34.74 39.17
CA HIS A 762 -19.86 35.91 38.94
C HIS A 762 -19.43 36.81 37.73
N PRO A 763 -20.35 37.14 36.80
CA PRO A 763 -20.21 38.17 35.74
C PRO A 763 -21.18 39.38 35.97
N PRO A 764 -21.37 40.37 35.07
CA PRO A 764 -20.52 40.95 33.98
C PRO A 764 -20.42 42.52 34.04
N GLU A 765 -19.99 43.14 32.91
CA GLU A 765 -20.29 44.53 32.46
C GLU A 765 -19.59 45.76 33.13
N PRO A 766 -19.57 46.98 32.50
CA PRO A 766 -20.00 47.38 31.13
C PRO A 766 -18.96 48.18 30.29
N VAL A 767 -19.33 48.51 29.04
CA VAL A 767 -18.60 49.34 28.04
C VAL A 767 -19.22 50.75 27.93
N PRO A 768 -18.45 51.86 27.89
CA PRO A 768 -18.47 52.79 26.73
C PRO A 768 -17.19 53.69 26.58
N PRO A 769 -17.10 54.68 25.65
CA PRO A 769 -17.86 54.95 24.41
C PRO A 769 -16.98 55.10 23.13
N ARG A 770 -17.62 55.38 21.98
CA ARG A 770 -16.99 55.79 20.70
C ARG A 770 -16.55 57.26 20.69
N LEU A 771 -15.66 57.61 19.74
CA LEU A 771 -15.56 58.94 19.11
C LEU A 771 -15.35 58.82 17.59
N GLN A 772 -15.57 59.89 16.83
CA GLN A 772 -15.73 59.85 15.36
C GLN A 772 -15.25 61.16 14.70
N LEU A 773 -14.84 61.10 13.42
CA LEU A 773 -14.38 62.22 12.56
C LEU A 773 -13.00 62.80 12.98
N ALA A 774 -12.16 63.38 12.10
CA ALA A 774 -12.42 63.98 10.79
C ALA A 774 -11.28 63.74 9.75
N SER A 775 -11.32 64.47 8.63
CA SER A 775 -10.53 64.27 7.41
C SER A 775 -9.25 65.13 7.31
N HIS A 776 -8.30 64.71 6.47
CA HIS A 776 -7.38 65.63 5.77
C HIS A 776 -6.90 65.07 4.41
N GLN A 777 -6.77 65.96 3.43
CA GLN A 777 -6.19 65.68 2.10
C GLN A 777 -4.76 66.23 2.02
N ARG A 778 -3.93 65.70 1.10
CA ARG A 778 -2.98 66.50 0.30
C ARG A 778 -2.55 65.78 -0.98
N HIS A 779 -2.14 66.55 -1.99
CA HIS A 779 -1.77 66.10 -3.33
C HIS A 779 -0.25 65.90 -3.49
N GLN A 780 0.13 64.99 -4.41
CA GLN A 780 1.18 65.10 -5.45
C GLN A 780 1.37 63.71 -6.11
N SER A 781 1.75 63.52 -7.38
CA SER A 781 1.43 64.16 -8.68
C SER A 781 2.07 63.29 -9.80
N LEU A 782 1.45 63.20 -10.98
CA LEU A 782 1.85 62.34 -12.13
C LEU A 782 3.03 62.92 -12.96
N PRO A 783 3.64 62.14 -13.89
CA PRO A 783 3.15 62.02 -15.30
C PRO A 783 2.70 60.56 -15.66
N THR A 784 1.58 60.27 -16.35
CA THR A 784 1.19 60.41 -17.79
C THR A 784 2.01 59.50 -18.74
N ASP A 785 1.42 58.70 -19.65
CA ASP A 785 0.55 59.02 -20.83
C ASP A 785 -0.41 57.83 -21.15
N THR A 786 -1.74 57.99 -21.42
CA THR A 786 -2.48 58.08 -22.73
C THR A 786 -2.20 56.97 -23.78
N ASP A 787 -3.15 56.31 -24.47
CA ASP A 787 -4.62 56.47 -24.70
C ASP A 787 -5.35 55.09 -24.63
N LEU A 788 -6.65 54.88 -24.32
CA LEU A 788 -7.98 55.42 -24.69
C LEU A 788 -8.66 54.79 -25.94
N GLY A 789 -9.88 54.25 -25.76
CA GLY A 789 -10.76 53.63 -26.80
C GLY A 789 -11.30 52.24 -26.41
N LEU A 790 -12.45 52.03 -25.75
CA LEU A 790 -13.86 52.22 -26.19
C LEU A 790 -14.15 51.59 -27.56
N TYR A 791 -15.15 50.70 -27.75
CA TYR A 791 -16.47 50.53 -27.10
C TYR A 791 -16.87 49.05 -26.84
N ALA A 792 -17.93 48.84 -26.05
CA ALA A 792 -18.65 47.57 -25.94
C ALA A 792 -20.04 47.67 -26.62
N LEU A 793 -20.60 46.53 -27.09
CA LEU A 793 -22.06 46.29 -27.21
C LEU A 793 -22.39 44.81 -27.55
N THR A 794 -23.42 44.27 -26.90
CA THR A 794 -24.13 42.99 -27.18
C THR A 794 -25.51 43.29 -27.82
N PRO A 795 -26.42 42.32 -28.15
CA PRO A 795 -26.34 40.85 -28.31
C PRO A 795 -26.89 40.36 -29.69
N GLY A 796 -27.03 39.03 -29.96
CA GLY A 796 -27.75 38.57 -31.17
C GLY A 796 -27.92 37.06 -31.42
N PHE A 797 -29.16 36.58 -31.29
CA PHE A 797 -29.76 35.25 -31.57
C PHE A 797 -29.50 34.50 -32.91
N PHE A 798 -29.73 33.16 -32.87
CA PHE A 798 -30.03 32.19 -33.96
C PHE A 798 -28.98 31.99 -35.09
N GLY A 799 -28.82 30.82 -35.71
CA GLY A 799 -29.41 29.48 -35.46
C GLY A 799 -29.13 28.49 -36.63
N ARG A 800 -29.47 27.19 -36.44
CA ARG A 800 -29.63 26.09 -37.44
C ARG A 800 -28.71 26.05 -38.71
N GLY A 801 -27.93 24.97 -38.85
CA GLY A 801 -27.32 24.57 -40.15
C GLY A 801 -27.01 23.06 -40.19
N ASN A 802 -27.27 22.38 -41.31
CA ASN A 802 -27.18 20.91 -41.44
C ASN A 802 -26.04 20.45 -42.37
N ALA A 803 -25.38 19.37 -41.95
CA ALA A 803 -24.79 18.25 -42.71
C ALA A 803 -24.30 18.40 -44.18
N SER A 804 -23.02 18.07 -44.41
CA SER A 804 -22.47 17.31 -45.56
C SER A 804 -21.15 16.68 -45.07
N ARG A 805 -20.87 15.36 -45.14
CA ARG A 805 -20.65 14.45 -46.28
C ARG A 805 -19.46 14.82 -47.21
N GLU A 806 -18.28 14.29 -46.87
CA GLU A 806 -17.28 13.61 -47.75
C GLU A 806 -16.70 14.37 -48.99
N PRO A 807 -15.70 13.84 -49.73
CA PRO A 807 -14.71 12.77 -49.45
C PRO A 807 -13.22 13.19 -49.68
N PHE A 808 -12.29 12.25 -49.44
CA PHE A 808 -10.98 12.01 -50.10
C PHE A 808 -10.25 13.11 -50.92
N VAL A 809 -8.91 13.19 -50.78
CA VAL A 809 -7.91 12.73 -51.79
C VAL A 809 -6.47 12.80 -51.26
N TYR A 810 -5.61 11.88 -51.71
CA TYR A 810 -4.16 11.80 -51.43
C TYR A 810 -3.35 12.40 -52.59
N LEU A 811 -2.25 13.15 -52.37
CA LEU A 811 -1.35 13.53 -53.46
C LEU A 811 0.11 13.87 -53.07
N GLY A 812 1.02 12.93 -53.37
CA GLY A 812 2.21 13.19 -54.21
C GLY A 812 3.32 14.16 -53.75
N ALA A 813 4.29 13.61 -53.02
CA ALA A 813 5.75 13.67 -53.29
C ALA A 813 6.45 14.95 -53.84
N ARG A 814 7.63 15.25 -53.26
CA ARG A 814 8.91 15.24 -54.03
C ARG A 814 10.14 15.15 -53.11
N CYS A 815 11.28 14.79 -53.71
CA CYS A 815 12.58 14.58 -53.06
C CYS A 815 13.65 15.43 -53.73
N VAL A 816 14.65 15.91 -52.98
CA VAL A 816 15.90 16.52 -53.47
C VAL A 816 17.04 16.08 -52.55
N CYS A 817 18.17 15.64 -53.13
CA CYS A 817 19.37 15.23 -52.41
C CYS A 817 20.49 16.28 -52.52
N GLN A 818 21.38 16.37 -51.53
CA GLN A 818 22.74 16.90 -51.71
C GLN A 818 23.70 16.37 -50.62
N SER A 819 24.98 16.20 -50.95
CA SER A 819 26.05 15.63 -50.12
C SER A 819 27.44 16.06 -50.68
N PRO A 820 28.58 15.61 -50.11
CA PRO A 820 29.40 16.28 -49.08
C PRO A 820 30.73 16.83 -49.66
N PRO A 821 31.80 17.06 -48.86
CA PRO A 821 32.88 16.03 -48.81
C PRO A 821 33.77 15.91 -47.53
N SER A 822 34.45 14.75 -47.43
CA SER A 822 35.80 14.45 -46.81
C SER A 822 36.04 14.70 -45.30
N GLU A 823 36.99 14.05 -44.57
CA GLU A 823 38.03 12.99 -44.76
C GLU A 823 38.16 12.16 -43.43
N GLY A 824 38.88 11.04 -43.27
CA GLY A 824 39.67 10.27 -44.25
C GLY A 824 40.64 9.15 -43.73
N ARG A 825 40.81 8.85 -42.42
CA ARG A 825 41.73 7.78 -41.92
C ARG A 825 41.00 6.72 -41.04
N MET A 826 40.90 5.41 -41.35
CA MET A 826 41.90 4.33 -41.61
C MET A 826 42.55 3.79 -40.31
N THR A 827 42.81 2.48 -40.06
CA THR A 827 42.74 1.19 -40.83
C THR A 827 43.04 0.01 -39.86
N VAL A 828 42.60 -1.27 -39.96
CA VAL A 828 41.53 -1.98 -40.72
C VAL A 828 41.39 -3.48 -40.24
N PHE A 829 40.18 -4.08 -40.25
CA PHE A 829 39.83 -5.55 -40.21
C PHE A 829 40.05 -6.36 -38.89
N PHE A 830 39.36 -7.49 -38.61
CA PHE A 830 38.71 -8.52 -39.47
C PHE A 830 37.23 -8.85 -39.18
N PHE A 831 36.60 -9.59 -40.10
CA PHE A 831 35.17 -9.95 -40.21
C PHE A 831 34.82 -11.38 -39.72
N PHE A 832 33.55 -11.67 -39.43
CA PHE A 832 32.71 -12.58 -40.27
C PHE A 832 31.20 -12.58 -39.92
N PHE A 833 30.40 -13.11 -40.87
CA PHE A 833 28.96 -13.45 -40.85
C PHE A 833 27.89 -12.33 -40.88
N PHE A 834 27.35 -12.13 -42.09
CA PHE A 834 25.93 -11.84 -42.34
C PHE A 834 25.55 -12.37 -43.73
N PHE A 835 24.54 -13.23 -43.86
CA PHE A 835 23.91 -13.58 -45.14
C PHE A 835 22.53 -14.23 -44.93
N PHE A 836 21.68 -14.16 -45.96
CA PHE A 836 20.31 -14.73 -46.03
C PHE A 836 19.24 -14.17 -45.08
N PHE A 837 18.68 -13.02 -45.47
CA PHE A 837 17.29 -12.67 -45.18
C PHE A 837 16.65 -11.99 -46.40
N PHE A 838 16.21 -12.77 -47.39
CA PHE A 838 15.32 -12.34 -48.48
C PHE A 838 14.83 -13.55 -49.30
N PHE A 839 13.64 -14.08 -49.00
CA PHE A 839 12.71 -14.70 -49.96
C PHE A 839 11.37 -15.04 -49.26
N PHE A 840 10.30 -15.18 -50.06
CA PHE A 840 8.94 -15.57 -49.68
C PHE A 840 8.13 -14.62 -48.78
N PHE A 841 7.52 -13.62 -49.43
CA PHE A 841 6.20 -13.10 -49.07
C PHE A 841 5.30 -13.11 -50.32
N GLN A 842 4.36 -14.04 -50.41
CA GLN A 842 3.20 -14.05 -51.32
C GLN A 842 2.18 -15.08 -50.77
N PRO A 843 0.86 -14.81 -50.79
CA PRO A 843 -0.14 -15.64 -50.12
C PRO A 843 -0.70 -16.75 -51.03
N PHE A 844 -1.17 -17.85 -50.43
CA PHE A 844 -2.02 -18.83 -51.13
C PHE A 844 -3.25 -19.22 -50.30
N ASN A 845 -4.33 -19.56 -51.02
CA ASN A 845 -5.67 -19.77 -50.48
C ASN A 845 -6.04 -21.27 -50.46
N ARG A 846 -7.19 -21.60 -49.87
CA ARG A 846 -7.71 -22.97 -49.64
C ARG A 846 -7.52 -23.93 -50.83
N HIS A 847 -6.88 -25.07 -50.59
CA HIS A 847 -7.46 -26.43 -50.57
C HIS A 847 -6.35 -27.42 -50.10
N GLY A 848 -6.67 -28.68 -49.78
CA GLY A 848 -5.76 -29.55 -49.01
C GLY A 848 -5.53 -30.97 -49.55
N VAL A 849 -4.71 -31.72 -48.80
CA VAL A 849 -4.55 -33.19 -48.82
C VAL A 849 -3.77 -33.79 -50.00
N ARG A 850 -2.42 -33.85 -49.90
CA ARG A 850 -1.67 -35.12 -49.64
C ARG A 850 -0.13 -34.99 -49.65
N GLN A 851 0.48 -35.53 -48.58
CA GLN A 851 1.57 -36.52 -48.59
C GLN A 851 2.68 -36.41 -49.67
N VAL A 852 3.87 -35.96 -49.25
CA VAL A 852 5.16 -36.42 -49.78
C VAL A 852 6.13 -36.60 -48.60
N ASP A 853 6.45 -37.84 -48.27
CA ASP A 853 7.51 -38.19 -47.32
C ASP A 853 8.88 -38.24 -48.03
N GLY A 854 9.97 -38.03 -47.28
CA GLY A 854 11.31 -38.50 -47.68
C GLY A 854 12.25 -37.49 -48.35
N TYR A 855 12.62 -36.39 -47.65
CA TYR A 855 13.83 -35.62 -47.99
C TYR A 855 14.55 -35.01 -46.77
N LEU A 856 14.71 -35.78 -45.69
CA LEU A 856 15.41 -35.32 -44.47
C LEU A 856 16.31 -36.40 -43.82
N ALA A 857 17.17 -37.04 -44.62
CA ALA A 857 18.07 -38.12 -44.17
C ALA A 857 19.57 -37.87 -44.39
N THR A 858 19.97 -36.71 -44.92
CA THR A 858 21.34 -36.46 -45.41
C THR A 858 21.92 -35.10 -45.02
N VAL A 859 21.43 -34.49 -43.92
CA VAL A 859 21.94 -33.21 -43.38
C VAL A 859 22.21 -33.28 -41.86
N LEU A 860 22.09 -34.47 -41.25
CA LEU A 860 22.41 -34.71 -39.83
C LEU A 860 23.35 -35.91 -39.69
N ARG A 861 24.63 -35.65 -39.98
CA ARG A 861 25.81 -36.45 -39.63
C ARG A 861 27.02 -35.54 -39.49
#